data_AF-T0JY16-F1
#
_entry.id   AF-T0JY16-F1
#
_cell.length_a   1.000
_cell.length_b   1.000
_cell.length_c   1.000
_cell.angle_alpha   90.00
_cell.angle_beta   90.00
_cell.angle_gamma   90.00
#
_symmetry.space_group_name_H-M   'P 1'
#
loop_
_entity.id
_entity.type
_entity.pdbx_description
1 polymer ?
#
loop_
_entity_poly.entity_id
_entity_poly.type
_entity_poly.pdbx_seq_one_letter_code
_entity_poly.pdbx_strand_id
1 'polypeptide(L)'
;MSENHIVTQLREHVAEFIQRHRCYGINGYGDERKFVPQLALTEFWTLEKITAVFCHDRNKLILHSAVDIMNHYIVIFSILVLTSGAEYLELFTQEDIKDISLPLLSMPESYRESSHKEVFESFLKAQWKFCPLPFSVGLNPKPSKKNLSPEMILPILPTAKTKINPEADETTDMAVLYKVDFHPKSTLLTASVVFKEYLKPGPDSQKLYDNEWAMYTQLKEESFDHIVRYHGSFQCLDRRTIVLEYAPGGDLLSFFKTRRIPRTDWQRTQFWQNIFGLFEGLVAIDDLTQYGDHSRDTWHLKGTHQDIRPQNILVCGEPSDEDYSVPFKFADMGLAHIRQVKNGGIDRFAVDHFGNGMYSAPEAFRDDGSTKTIRHKSDVYSLGGILSEAFIWAIWGERGREAYQAERVEATREIRLKGGFHEGAFHDGDGLLHVVERWHDRAVALTGGKAGALSQLILRFTLAAEPDLRKTAAQVFQEFKAIIPTLKSDSLPQNYIFILDDSISMGSHREQAARTCRVLSKLLKRGHVDPDKEFELYFASTGRCIRAKNGTDLQLAVERHHFSSLRCEMHSILDQVASRVIEETQPVSLYVLTNGHWNNRNSSTTCGVEKPIERLVKHIVEKNKQANWAMVQFIGFYRDPPSKADRRGKALLKRLDNNLGLLRDIVDTRDAKKDVRKILLGPFSTEADESPSDSDSVSDSDSK
;
A
#
# COMPACT_ATOMS: atom_id res chain seq x y z
N MET A 1 46.37 -21.18 42.37
CA MET A 1 47.08 -20.29 41.43
C MET A 1 46.43 -18.93 41.54
N SER A 2 47.17 -17.87 41.86
CA SER A 2 46.59 -16.53 42.00
C SER A 2 46.19 -16.01 40.62
N GLU A 3 44.91 -15.73 40.45
CA GLU A 3 44.40 -15.06 39.26
C GLU A 3 45.14 -13.72 39.07
N ASN A 4 45.74 -13.49 37.89
CA ASN A 4 46.67 -12.39 37.64
C ASN A 4 45.91 -11.06 37.52
N HIS A 5 46.36 -10.02 38.23
CA HIS A 5 45.70 -8.71 38.38
C HIS A 5 45.23 -8.07 37.07
N ILE A 6 45.95 -8.26 35.96
CA ILE A 6 45.58 -7.71 34.63
C ILE A 6 44.36 -8.44 34.05
N VAL A 7 44.30 -9.76 34.19
CA VAL A 7 43.15 -10.57 33.74
C VAL A 7 41.92 -10.24 34.58
N THR A 8 42.11 -10.04 35.89
CA THR A 8 41.04 -9.60 36.81
C THR A 8 40.52 -8.21 36.41
N GLN A 9 41.40 -7.23 36.18
CA GLN A 9 41.01 -5.88 35.71
C GLN A 9 40.29 -5.94 34.36
N LEU A 10 40.75 -6.75 33.42
CA LEU A 10 40.11 -6.88 32.12
C LEU A 10 38.74 -7.58 32.22
N ARG A 11 38.62 -8.62 33.05
CA ARG A 11 37.33 -9.26 33.36
C ARG A 11 36.35 -8.24 33.96
N GLU A 12 36.80 -7.40 34.88
CA GLU A 12 36.00 -6.30 35.44
C GLU A 12 35.55 -5.30 34.37
N HIS A 13 36.46 -4.89 33.46
CA HIS A 13 36.11 -4.03 32.33
C HIS A 13 35.07 -4.66 31.39
N VAL A 14 35.22 -5.95 31.07
CA VAL A 14 34.25 -6.70 30.24
C VAL A 14 32.90 -6.77 30.94
N ALA A 15 32.90 -7.10 32.24
CA ALA A 15 31.68 -7.18 33.05
C ALA A 15 30.97 -5.82 33.15
N GLU A 16 31.71 -4.74 33.35
CA GLU A 16 31.17 -3.38 33.39
C GLU A 16 30.64 -2.94 32.03
N PHE A 17 31.37 -3.21 30.94
CA PHE A 17 30.90 -2.92 29.59
C PHE A 17 29.59 -3.64 29.28
N ILE A 18 29.53 -4.95 29.57
CA ILE A 18 28.32 -5.76 29.40
C ILE A 18 27.17 -5.22 30.24
N GLN A 19 27.43 -4.80 31.47
CA GLN A 19 26.41 -4.23 32.33
C GLN A 19 25.85 -2.92 31.77
N ARG A 20 26.70 -2.08 31.17
CA ARG A 20 26.30 -0.82 30.51
C ARG A 20 25.54 -1.05 29.20
N HIS A 21 25.84 -2.13 28.47
CA HIS A 21 25.26 -2.44 27.16
C HIS A 21 24.21 -3.57 27.20
N ARG A 22 23.76 -3.96 28.40
CA ARG A 22 22.72 -4.98 28.54
C ARG A 22 21.39 -4.49 27.98
N CYS A 23 20.73 -5.37 27.26
CA CYS A 23 19.38 -5.23 26.76
C CYS A 23 18.45 -6.16 27.53
N TYR A 24 17.14 -6.01 27.30
CA TYR A 24 16.11 -6.85 27.89
C TYR A 24 15.27 -7.50 26.80
N GLY A 25 15.00 -8.77 26.98
CA GLY A 25 14.15 -9.60 26.13
C GLY A 25 13.23 -10.45 27.00
N ILE A 26 12.43 -11.31 26.38
CA ILE A 26 11.62 -12.31 27.08
C ILE A 26 12.06 -13.71 26.70
N ASN A 27 12.06 -14.65 27.65
CA ASN A 27 12.29 -16.06 27.35
C ASN A 27 10.99 -16.79 26.98
N GLY A 28 11.07 -18.10 26.74
CA GLY A 28 9.91 -18.94 26.43
C GLY A 28 8.88 -19.06 27.56
N TYR A 29 9.27 -18.78 28.81
CA TYR A 29 8.38 -18.75 29.96
C TYR A 29 7.65 -17.40 30.12
N GLY A 30 8.04 -16.38 29.35
CA GLY A 30 7.53 -15.01 29.49
C GLY A 30 8.28 -14.17 30.52
N ASP A 31 9.36 -14.69 31.10
CA ASP A 31 10.18 -13.93 32.05
C ASP A 31 11.02 -12.89 31.30
N GLU A 32 11.13 -11.69 31.87
CA GLU A 32 12.10 -10.71 31.41
C GLU A 32 13.53 -11.18 31.72
N ARG A 33 14.35 -11.29 30.68
CA ARG A 33 15.74 -11.75 30.78
C ARG A 33 16.69 -10.74 30.16
N LYS A 34 17.82 -10.53 30.83
CA LYS A 34 18.91 -9.68 30.34
C LYS A 34 19.69 -10.42 29.26
N PHE A 35 20.00 -9.73 28.18
CA PHE A 35 20.88 -10.24 27.14
C PHE A 35 21.87 -9.18 26.64
N VAL A 36 22.87 -9.58 25.89
CA VAL A 36 23.85 -8.71 25.25
C VAL A 36 23.81 -8.96 23.75
N PRO A 37 23.51 -7.95 22.91
CA PRO A 37 23.56 -8.11 21.46
C PRO A 37 24.97 -8.48 20.99
N GLN A 38 25.08 -9.37 20.00
CA GLN A 38 26.38 -9.75 19.43
C GLN A 38 27.14 -8.53 18.88
N LEU A 39 26.44 -7.55 18.30
CA LEU A 39 27.03 -6.30 17.81
C LEU A 39 27.79 -5.55 18.91
N ALA A 40 27.28 -5.55 20.15
CA ALA A 40 27.96 -4.92 21.27
C ALA A 40 29.26 -5.65 21.65
N LEU A 41 29.32 -6.97 21.49
CA LEU A 41 30.54 -7.75 21.73
C LEU A 41 31.59 -7.44 20.66
N THR A 42 31.19 -7.36 19.39
CA THR A 42 32.09 -7.02 18.28
C THR A 42 32.58 -5.57 18.34
N GLU A 43 31.81 -4.65 18.91
CA GLU A 43 32.25 -3.28 19.19
C GLU A 43 33.24 -3.21 20.36
N PHE A 44 33.04 -4.06 21.38
CA PHE A 44 33.91 -4.07 22.54
C PHE A 44 35.27 -4.66 22.25
N TRP A 45 35.30 -5.83 21.62
CA TRP A 45 36.51 -6.60 21.40
C TRP A 45 37.27 -6.10 20.18
N THR A 46 38.52 -5.71 20.40
CA THR A 46 39.48 -5.39 19.35
C THR A 46 40.58 -6.44 19.29
N LEU A 47 41.32 -6.50 18.19
CA LEU A 47 42.46 -7.41 18.05
C LEU A 47 43.48 -7.22 19.19
N GLU A 48 43.71 -5.98 19.61
CA GLU A 48 44.62 -5.64 20.71
C GLU A 48 44.09 -6.17 22.04
N LYS A 49 42.80 -5.98 22.34
CA LYS A 49 42.19 -6.47 23.59
C LYS A 49 42.19 -7.99 23.67
N ILE A 50 41.90 -8.68 22.58
CA ILE A 50 41.94 -10.15 22.52
C ILE A 50 43.38 -10.63 22.70
N THR A 51 44.34 -10.01 22.00
CA THR A 51 45.76 -10.36 22.11
C THR A 51 46.27 -10.15 23.53
N ALA A 52 45.87 -9.05 24.20
CA ALA A 52 46.23 -8.77 25.59
C ALA A 52 45.76 -9.86 26.57
N VAL A 53 44.60 -10.49 26.34
CA VAL A 53 44.12 -11.61 27.18
C VAL A 53 45.10 -12.78 27.17
N PHE A 54 45.65 -13.13 26.00
CA PHE A 54 46.53 -14.29 25.84
C PHE A 54 48.02 -14.00 26.12
N CYS A 55 48.51 -12.79 25.80
CA CYS A 55 49.93 -12.44 25.98
C CYS A 55 50.40 -12.39 27.44
N HIS A 56 49.50 -12.50 28.42
CA HIS A 56 49.85 -12.44 29.83
C HIS A 56 50.09 -13.79 30.51
N ASP A 57 49.79 -14.92 29.86
CA ASP A 57 50.15 -16.26 30.35
C ASP A 57 51.40 -16.77 29.63
N ARG A 58 52.59 -16.46 30.19
CA ARG A 58 53.90 -16.75 29.58
C ARG A 58 54.19 -18.25 29.36
N ASN A 59 53.35 -19.13 29.90
CA ASN A 59 53.57 -20.59 29.88
C ASN A 59 52.58 -21.36 28.97
N LYS A 60 51.72 -20.69 28.20
CA LYS A 60 50.77 -21.34 27.29
C LYS A 60 50.95 -20.88 25.85
N LEU A 61 50.90 -21.83 24.91
CA LEU A 61 50.89 -21.56 23.48
C LEU A 61 49.59 -20.83 23.10
N ILE A 62 49.72 -19.71 22.39
CA ILE A 62 48.57 -19.05 21.75
C ILE A 62 48.19 -19.90 20.53
N LEU A 63 47.18 -20.76 20.69
CA LEU A 63 46.75 -21.70 19.64
C LEU A 63 45.86 -21.04 18.58
N HIS A 64 45.25 -19.88 18.87
CA HIS A 64 44.26 -19.23 18.02
C HIS A 64 44.62 -17.78 17.72
N SER A 65 44.44 -17.33 16.47
CA SER A 65 44.67 -15.92 16.12
C SER A 65 43.53 -15.05 16.66
N ALA A 66 43.84 -13.79 17.02
CA ALA A 66 42.81 -12.84 17.46
C ALA A 66 41.74 -12.59 16.39
N VAL A 67 42.11 -12.75 15.11
CA VAL A 67 41.20 -12.63 13.96
C VAL A 67 40.20 -13.78 13.94
N ASP A 68 40.65 -15.02 14.16
CA ASP A 68 39.76 -16.20 14.20
C ASP A 68 38.76 -16.09 15.35
N ILE A 69 39.22 -15.59 16.50
CA ILE A 69 38.35 -15.36 17.67
C ILE A 69 37.28 -14.32 17.35
N MET A 70 37.64 -13.17 16.76
CA MET A 70 36.65 -12.15 16.37
C MET A 70 35.59 -12.68 15.41
N ASN A 71 35.99 -13.54 14.46
CA ASN A 71 35.10 -13.98 13.39
C ASN A 71 34.22 -15.17 13.76
N HIS A 72 34.68 -16.05 14.66
CA HIS A 72 34.05 -17.36 14.87
C HIS A 72 33.78 -17.73 16.32
N TYR A 73 34.41 -17.07 17.29
CA TYR A 73 34.37 -17.47 18.71
C TYR A 73 34.14 -16.30 19.65
N ILE A 74 33.67 -15.15 19.17
CA ILE A 74 33.61 -13.92 19.97
C ILE A 74 32.62 -14.05 21.12
N VAL A 75 31.52 -14.78 20.92
CA VAL A 75 30.53 -15.09 21.97
C VAL A 75 31.12 -16.09 22.97
N ILE A 76 31.68 -17.20 22.48
CA ILE A 76 32.32 -18.22 23.32
C ILE A 76 33.41 -17.59 24.18
N PHE A 77 34.31 -16.84 23.56
CA PHE A 77 35.42 -16.15 24.20
C PHE A 77 34.94 -15.16 25.28
N SER A 78 33.90 -14.38 24.99
CA SER A 78 33.30 -13.45 25.96
C SER A 78 32.78 -14.18 27.20
N ILE A 79 32.09 -15.31 27.02
CA ILE A 79 31.56 -16.12 28.13
C ILE A 79 32.70 -16.70 28.95
N LEU A 80 33.74 -17.23 28.30
CA LEU A 80 34.88 -17.85 28.97
C LEU A 80 35.66 -16.85 29.80
N VAL A 81 35.95 -15.65 29.27
CA VAL A 81 36.62 -14.57 30.01
C VAL A 81 35.88 -14.22 31.31
N LEU A 82 34.54 -14.25 31.29
CA LEU A 82 33.70 -13.87 32.42
C LEU A 82 33.50 -14.98 33.46
N THR A 83 33.59 -16.25 33.05
CA THR A 83 33.18 -17.38 33.89
C THR A 83 34.35 -18.19 34.40
N SER A 84 35.20 -18.68 33.49
CA SER A 84 36.15 -19.77 33.80
C SER A 84 37.60 -19.45 33.41
N GLY A 85 37.83 -18.60 32.41
CA GLY A 85 39.14 -18.29 31.85
C GLY A 85 39.21 -18.48 30.33
N ALA A 86 39.90 -17.59 29.63
CA ALA A 86 40.03 -17.61 28.16
C ALA A 86 40.87 -18.78 27.63
N GLU A 87 41.74 -19.35 28.46
CA GLU A 87 42.55 -20.52 28.14
C GLU A 87 41.72 -21.76 27.78
N TYR A 88 40.48 -21.84 28.25
CA TYR A 88 39.59 -22.97 27.98
C TYR A 88 38.92 -22.91 26.61
N LEU A 89 39.22 -21.89 25.80
CA LEU A 89 38.74 -21.82 24.41
C LEU A 89 39.15 -23.06 23.60
N GLU A 90 40.30 -23.64 23.93
CA GLU A 90 40.80 -24.85 23.25
C GLU A 90 39.79 -26.01 23.32
N LEU A 91 39.10 -26.18 24.45
CA LEU A 91 38.09 -27.23 24.63
C LEU A 91 36.94 -27.14 23.62
N PHE A 92 36.54 -25.92 23.25
CA PHE A 92 35.49 -25.69 22.27
C PHE A 92 36.01 -25.93 20.86
N THR A 93 37.24 -25.50 20.56
CA THR A 93 37.85 -25.69 19.25
C THR A 93 38.17 -27.16 18.95
N GLN A 94 38.52 -27.97 19.96
CA GLN A 94 38.74 -29.41 19.81
C GLN A 94 37.47 -30.16 19.41
N GLU A 95 36.31 -29.69 19.84
CA GLU A 95 34.98 -30.23 19.49
C GLU A 95 34.35 -29.53 18.26
N ASP A 96 35.10 -28.66 17.55
CA ASP A 96 34.61 -27.80 16.45
C ASP A 96 33.39 -26.94 16.81
N ILE A 97 33.25 -26.55 18.09
CA ILE A 97 32.15 -25.73 18.58
C ILE A 97 32.47 -24.25 18.36
N LYS A 98 31.83 -23.65 17.36
CA LYS A 98 31.88 -22.21 17.03
C LYS A 98 30.65 -21.46 17.54
N ASP A 99 30.67 -20.13 17.49
CA ASP A 99 29.53 -19.27 17.86
C ASP A 99 28.25 -19.64 17.08
N ILE A 100 28.37 -20.07 15.82
CA ILE A 100 27.24 -20.54 14.99
C ILE A 100 26.56 -21.81 15.54
N SER A 101 27.23 -22.52 16.44
CA SER A 101 26.74 -23.74 17.09
C SER A 101 25.97 -23.43 18.37
N LEU A 102 25.99 -22.17 18.82
CA LEU A 102 25.30 -21.75 20.03
C LEU A 102 23.80 -21.51 19.77
N PRO A 103 22.93 -21.70 20.79
CA PRO A 103 23.26 -22.19 22.13
C PRO A 103 23.45 -23.71 22.16
N LEU A 104 24.36 -24.17 23.01
CA LEU A 104 24.54 -25.58 23.32
C LEU A 104 23.40 -26.06 24.23
N LEU A 105 22.68 -27.09 23.80
CA LEU A 105 21.58 -27.69 24.58
C LEU A 105 22.08 -28.65 25.66
N SER A 106 23.27 -29.21 25.48
CA SER A 106 23.90 -30.13 26.43
C SER A 106 25.41 -30.03 26.37
N MET A 107 26.06 -30.45 27.46
CA MET A 107 27.52 -30.63 27.50
C MET A 107 27.95 -31.75 26.54
N PRO A 108 29.09 -31.61 25.83
CA PRO A 108 29.66 -32.71 25.05
C PRO A 108 29.98 -33.92 25.93
N GLU A 109 29.77 -35.13 25.42
CA GLU A 109 29.88 -36.37 26.20
C GLU A 109 31.29 -36.56 26.78
N SER A 110 32.32 -36.17 26.02
CA SER A 110 33.74 -36.20 26.38
C SER A 110 34.05 -35.49 27.69
N TYR A 111 33.23 -34.51 28.10
CA TYR A 111 33.51 -33.67 29.27
C TYR A 111 32.62 -33.95 30.49
N ARG A 112 31.60 -34.82 30.39
CA ARG A 112 30.64 -35.09 31.49
C ARG A 112 31.27 -35.63 32.77
N GLU A 113 32.33 -36.42 32.64
CA GLU A 113 33.08 -37.02 33.76
C GLU A 113 34.54 -36.51 33.81
N SER A 114 34.85 -35.47 33.05
CA SER A 114 36.20 -34.90 32.98
C SER A 114 36.49 -33.90 34.11
N SER A 115 37.77 -33.58 34.31
CA SER A 115 38.20 -32.48 35.16
C SER A 115 37.74 -31.09 34.67
N HIS A 116 37.20 -30.98 33.45
CA HIS A 116 36.74 -29.72 32.85
C HIS A 116 35.21 -29.56 32.87
N LYS A 117 34.50 -30.46 33.56
CA LYS A 117 33.04 -30.42 33.70
C LYS A 117 32.51 -29.05 34.15
N GLU A 118 33.12 -28.47 35.17
CA GLU A 118 32.70 -27.18 35.76
C GLU A 118 32.78 -26.00 34.78
N VAL A 119 33.71 -26.05 33.81
CA VAL A 119 33.86 -25.04 32.77
C VAL A 119 32.63 -25.04 31.87
N PHE A 120 32.21 -26.22 31.41
CA PHE A 120 31.01 -26.36 30.58
C PHE A 120 29.73 -26.09 31.38
N GLU A 121 29.63 -26.47 32.65
CA GLU A 121 28.46 -26.11 33.48
C GLU A 121 28.31 -24.60 33.63
N SER A 122 29.41 -23.90 33.91
CA SER A 122 29.45 -22.44 34.01
C SER A 122 29.11 -21.78 32.67
N PHE A 123 29.64 -22.31 31.57
CA PHE A 123 29.36 -21.84 30.22
C PHE A 123 27.88 -22.01 29.85
N LEU A 124 27.32 -23.21 30.02
CA LEU A 124 25.93 -23.54 29.68
C LEU A 124 24.93 -22.69 30.46
N LYS A 125 25.26 -22.32 31.71
CA LYS A 125 24.47 -21.39 32.52
C LYS A 125 24.55 -19.95 32.01
N ALA A 126 25.73 -19.51 31.58
CA ALA A 126 25.98 -18.12 31.15
C ALA A 126 25.52 -17.83 29.71
N GLN A 127 25.56 -18.83 28.81
CA GLN A 127 25.39 -18.64 27.37
C GLN A 127 24.09 -17.91 26.96
N TRP A 128 22.98 -18.15 27.68
CA TRP A 128 21.66 -17.65 27.30
C TRP A 128 21.64 -16.11 27.20
N LYS A 129 22.40 -15.44 28.08
CA LYS A 129 22.58 -13.98 28.06
C LYS A 129 23.24 -13.47 26.77
N PHE A 130 24.01 -14.31 26.09
CA PHE A 130 24.78 -13.94 24.90
C PHE A 130 24.21 -14.54 23.60
N CYS A 131 23.19 -15.39 23.70
CA CYS A 131 22.58 -16.10 22.58
C CYS A 131 21.09 -15.75 22.44
N PRO A 132 20.70 -14.47 22.24
CA PRO A 132 19.32 -14.13 21.89
C PRO A 132 18.98 -14.74 20.51
N LEU A 133 17.70 -15.02 20.26
CA LEU A 133 17.26 -15.57 18.96
C LEU A 133 17.57 -14.56 17.83
N PRO A 134 18.35 -14.95 16.81
CA PRO A 134 18.63 -14.07 15.69
C PRO A 134 17.41 -13.94 14.76
N PHE A 135 17.02 -12.70 14.46
CA PHE A 135 16.07 -12.38 13.40
C PHE A 135 16.76 -11.52 12.34
N SER A 136 17.07 -12.12 11.19
CA SER A 136 17.74 -11.43 10.08
C SER A 136 16.93 -11.51 8.79
N VAL A 137 16.88 -10.39 8.07
CA VAL A 137 16.30 -10.30 6.73
C VAL A 137 17.20 -11.07 5.76
N GLY A 138 16.61 -11.91 4.91
CA GLY A 138 17.34 -12.58 3.82
C GLY A 138 18.19 -13.79 4.21
N LEU A 139 18.07 -14.29 5.45
CA LEU A 139 18.63 -15.62 5.77
C LEU A 139 17.87 -16.67 4.97
N ASN A 140 18.57 -17.26 4.00
CA ASN A 140 18.15 -18.49 3.35
C ASN A 140 19.01 -19.65 3.89
N PRO A 141 18.38 -20.74 4.37
CA PRO A 141 16.93 -20.94 4.50
C PRO A 141 16.34 -20.13 5.66
N LYS A 142 15.12 -19.60 5.47
CA LYS A 142 14.35 -18.93 6.54
C LYS A 142 14.15 -19.89 7.71
N PRO A 143 14.20 -19.44 8.98
CA PRO A 143 13.92 -20.31 10.12
C PRO A 143 12.57 -21.01 9.96
N SER A 144 12.56 -22.33 10.01
CA SER A 144 11.39 -23.15 9.72
C SER A 144 11.25 -24.23 10.78
N LYS A 145 10.12 -24.24 11.51
CA LYS A 145 9.82 -25.23 12.56
C LYS A 145 10.94 -25.45 13.58
N LYS A 146 11.67 -24.39 13.96
CA LYS A 146 12.71 -24.52 15.01
C LYS A 146 12.05 -24.76 16.37
N ASN A 147 12.35 -25.89 17.00
CA ASN A 147 12.02 -26.12 18.41
C ASN A 147 13.04 -25.37 19.26
N LEU A 148 12.59 -24.27 19.88
CA LEU A 148 13.42 -23.42 20.72
C LEU A 148 13.40 -23.93 22.16
N SER A 149 14.57 -23.83 22.80
CA SER A 149 14.65 -23.98 24.25
C SER A 149 13.84 -22.86 24.94
N PRO A 150 13.11 -23.16 26.03
CA PRO A 150 12.43 -22.13 26.82
C PRO A 150 13.36 -21.09 27.42
N GLU A 151 14.66 -21.39 27.56
CA GLU A 151 15.67 -20.43 28.03
C GLU A 151 16.12 -19.44 26.94
N MET A 152 15.79 -19.71 25.67
CA MET A 152 16.16 -18.84 24.57
C MET A 152 15.46 -17.48 24.71
N ILE A 153 16.24 -16.41 24.62
CA ILE A 153 15.75 -15.04 24.80
C ILE A 153 15.31 -14.50 23.44
N LEU A 154 14.03 -14.18 23.30
CA LEU A 154 13.51 -13.35 22.23
C LEU A 154 13.88 -11.89 22.52
N PRO A 155 14.57 -11.18 21.62
CA PRO A 155 15.00 -9.80 21.86
C PRO A 155 13.84 -8.82 21.65
N ILE A 156 12.77 -8.98 22.43
CA ILE A 156 11.56 -8.13 22.42
C ILE A 156 11.31 -7.63 23.83
N LEU A 157 11.02 -6.34 23.98
CA LEU A 157 10.61 -5.80 25.29
C LEU A 157 9.23 -6.35 25.66
N PRO A 158 8.90 -6.53 26.95
CA PRO A 158 7.57 -6.99 27.35
C PRO A 158 6.43 -6.11 26.81
N THR A 159 6.64 -4.80 26.74
CA THR A 159 5.67 -3.83 26.20
C THR A 159 5.63 -3.78 24.67
N ALA A 160 6.58 -4.43 23.99
CA ALA A 160 6.71 -4.41 22.55
C ALA A 160 5.89 -5.51 21.86
N LYS A 161 5.19 -6.36 22.63
CA LYS A 161 4.26 -7.37 22.13
C LYS A 161 2.83 -6.95 22.50
N THR A 162 2.03 -6.62 21.49
CA THR A 162 0.65 -6.14 21.69
C THR A 162 -0.32 -6.97 20.85
N LYS A 163 -1.46 -7.36 21.42
CA LYS A 163 -2.51 -8.05 20.65
C LYS A 163 -3.05 -7.11 19.57
N ILE A 164 -3.14 -7.59 18.34
CA ILE A 164 -3.75 -6.83 17.23
C ILE A 164 -5.26 -6.75 17.42
N ASN A 165 -5.89 -7.86 17.82
CA ASN A 165 -7.27 -7.88 18.28
C ASN A 165 -7.29 -7.97 19.81
N PRO A 166 -7.64 -6.87 20.54
CA PRO A 166 -7.72 -6.89 22.00
C PRO A 166 -8.76 -7.86 22.55
N GLU A 167 -9.79 -8.19 21.77
CA GLU A 167 -10.88 -9.09 22.16
C GLU A 167 -10.52 -10.57 21.97
N ALA A 168 -9.39 -10.88 21.32
CA ALA A 168 -8.97 -12.25 21.09
C ALA A 168 -8.63 -12.98 22.40
N ASP A 169 -9.23 -14.15 22.57
CA ASP A 169 -9.08 -15.00 23.75
C ASP A 169 -8.04 -16.09 23.48
N GLU A 170 -6.96 -16.07 24.27
CA GLU A 170 -5.83 -16.99 24.15
C GLU A 170 -6.17 -18.46 24.47
N THR A 171 -7.34 -18.69 25.07
CA THR A 171 -7.81 -20.02 25.49
C THR A 171 -8.82 -20.61 24.50
N THR A 172 -9.67 -19.78 23.89
CA THR A 172 -10.72 -20.27 22.98
C THR A 172 -10.35 -20.13 21.51
N ASP A 173 -9.62 -19.07 21.14
CA ASP A 173 -9.29 -18.81 19.75
C ASP A 173 -8.19 -19.77 19.26
N MET A 174 -8.31 -20.21 18.00
CA MET A 174 -7.35 -21.15 17.40
C MET A 174 -5.96 -20.55 17.24
N ALA A 175 -5.90 -19.24 16.96
CA ALA A 175 -4.68 -18.46 16.84
C ALA A 175 -4.91 -17.02 17.31
N VAL A 176 -3.89 -16.44 17.94
CA VAL A 176 -3.88 -15.03 18.39
C VAL A 176 -2.78 -14.27 17.67
N LEU A 177 -3.10 -13.08 17.18
CA LEU A 177 -2.17 -12.22 16.45
C LEU A 177 -1.59 -11.13 17.37
N TYR A 178 -0.26 -11.03 17.40
CA TYR A 178 0.44 -9.98 18.12
C TYR A 178 1.31 -9.15 17.18
N LYS A 179 1.23 -7.82 17.28
CA LYS A 179 2.24 -6.92 16.73
C LYS A 179 3.46 -6.97 17.65
N VAL A 180 4.64 -7.16 17.07
CA VAL A 180 5.90 -7.34 17.79
C VAL A 180 6.96 -6.40 17.24
N ASP A 181 7.53 -5.59 18.13
CA ASP A 181 8.70 -4.77 17.86
C ASP A 181 9.96 -5.40 18.47
N PHE A 182 10.94 -5.71 17.62
CA PHE A 182 12.22 -6.24 18.06
C PHE A 182 13.14 -5.14 18.56
N HIS A 183 14.05 -5.52 19.47
CA HIS A 183 15.10 -4.64 19.92
C HIS A 183 16.01 -4.25 18.74
N PRO A 184 16.20 -2.96 18.45
CA PRO A 184 16.82 -2.49 17.19
C PRO A 184 18.29 -2.91 17.05
N LYS A 185 18.99 -3.17 18.16
CA LYS A 185 20.38 -3.67 18.15
C LYS A 185 20.51 -5.18 17.91
N SER A 186 19.39 -5.89 17.76
CA SER A 186 19.34 -7.36 17.78
C SER A 186 18.64 -7.96 16.55
N THR A 187 18.16 -7.11 15.65
CA THR A 187 17.56 -7.52 14.40
C THR A 187 17.98 -6.59 13.26
N LEU A 188 17.94 -7.09 12.03
CA LEU A 188 18.00 -6.26 10.83
C LEU A 188 16.61 -5.79 10.37
N LEU A 189 15.54 -6.26 11.02
CA LEU A 189 14.18 -5.83 10.74
C LEU A 189 13.99 -4.40 11.25
N THR A 190 13.74 -3.47 10.33
CA THR A 190 13.46 -2.06 10.64
C THR A 190 11.98 -1.81 10.91
N ALA A 191 11.11 -2.77 10.62
CA ALA A 191 9.67 -2.71 10.76
C ALA A 191 9.16 -3.74 11.78
N SER A 192 8.01 -3.45 12.38
CA SER A 192 7.26 -4.39 13.22
C SER A 192 6.92 -5.66 12.44
N VAL A 193 6.74 -6.77 13.16
CA VAL A 193 6.23 -8.03 12.61
C VAL A 193 4.95 -8.46 13.30
N VAL A 194 4.29 -9.47 12.75
CA VAL A 194 3.17 -10.16 13.37
C VAL A 194 3.61 -11.53 13.85
N PHE A 195 3.38 -11.83 15.11
CA PHE A 195 3.41 -13.20 15.63
C PHE A 195 1.99 -13.74 15.60
N LYS A 196 1.76 -14.74 14.74
CA LYS A 196 0.55 -15.56 14.76
C LYS A 196 0.83 -16.79 15.63
N GLU A 197 0.27 -16.79 16.83
CA GLU A 197 0.52 -17.81 17.85
C GLU A 197 -0.66 -18.76 17.95
N TYR A 198 -0.39 -20.05 17.72
CA TYR A 198 -1.32 -21.14 17.91
C TYR A 198 -1.11 -21.70 19.33
N LEU A 199 -2.00 -21.31 20.24
CA LEU A 199 -1.90 -21.61 21.67
C LEU A 199 -2.72 -22.83 22.09
N LYS A 200 -3.73 -23.19 21.30
CA LYS A 200 -4.66 -24.25 21.66
C LYS A 200 -4.01 -25.63 21.46
N PRO A 201 -4.06 -26.51 22.48
CA PRO A 201 -3.65 -27.90 22.31
C PRO A 201 -4.68 -28.66 21.47
N GLY A 202 -4.22 -29.61 20.67
CA GLY A 202 -5.08 -30.51 19.91
C GLY A 202 -4.79 -30.55 18.40
N PRO A 203 -5.41 -31.54 17.70
CA PRO A 203 -5.11 -31.81 16.30
C PRO A 203 -5.58 -30.70 15.36
N ASP A 204 -6.67 -30.00 15.66
CA ASP A 204 -7.21 -28.95 14.77
C ASP A 204 -6.28 -27.73 14.68
N SER A 205 -5.81 -27.23 15.83
CA SER A 205 -4.85 -26.10 15.87
C SER A 205 -3.51 -26.49 15.23
N GLN A 206 -3.04 -27.71 15.47
CA GLN A 206 -1.83 -28.26 14.82
C GLN A 206 -2.00 -28.31 13.30
N LYS A 207 -3.16 -28.77 12.81
CA LYS A 207 -3.47 -28.84 11.38
C LYS A 207 -3.44 -27.46 10.72
N LEU A 208 -4.04 -26.45 11.34
CA LEU A 208 -4.03 -25.06 10.83
C LEU A 208 -2.59 -24.52 10.74
N TYR A 209 -1.81 -24.70 11.81
CA TYR A 209 -0.40 -24.32 11.83
C TYR A 209 0.41 -25.04 10.74
N ASP A 210 0.23 -26.35 10.59
CA ASP A 210 0.97 -27.15 9.61
C ASP A 210 0.62 -26.78 8.16
N ASN A 211 -0.66 -26.52 7.87
CA ASN A 211 -1.11 -26.05 6.56
C ASN A 211 -0.47 -24.70 6.22
N GLU A 212 -0.54 -23.73 7.13
CA GLU A 212 -0.01 -22.38 6.92
C GLU A 212 1.51 -22.39 6.74
N TRP A 213 2.21 -23.13 7.61
CA TRP A 213 3.65 -23.33 7.50
C TRP A 213 4.05 -23.99 6.17
N ALA A 214 3.33 -25.05 5.76
CA ALA A 214 3.61 -25.76 4.52
C ALA A 214 3.42 -24.86 3.29
N MET A 215 2.40 -23.99 3.30
CA MET A 215 2.19 -23.03 2.21
C MET A 215 3.32 -22.00 2.15
N TYR A 216 3.61 -21.32 3.25
CA TYR A 216 4.62 -20.25 3.26
C TYR A 216 6.04 -20.73 2.92
N THR A 217 6.39 -21.96 3.29
CA THR A 217 7.71 -22.52 3.01
C THR A 217 7.92 -22.92 1.55
N GLN A 218 6.84 -23.05 0.77
CA GLN A 218 6.91 -23.40 -0.65
C GLN A 218 6.87 -22.19 -1.58
N LEU A 219 6.38 -21.04 -1.09
CA LEU A 219 6.31 -19.79 -1.85
C LEU A 219 7.71 -19.22 -2.16
N LYS A 220 7.83 -18.58 -3.32
CA LYS A 220 9.06 -17.91 -3.77
C LYS A 220 9.12 -16.50 -3.20
N GLU A 221 10.30 -15.87 -3.24
CA GLU A 221 10.44 -14.53 -2.65
C GLU A 221 9.60 -13.47 -3.40
N GLU A 222 9.42 -13.62 -4.73
CA GLU A 222 8.57 -12.74 -5.54
C GLU A 222 7.08 -12.90 -5.20
N SER A 223 6.68 -14.04 -4.63
CA SER A 223 5.29 -14.26 -4.21
C SER A 223 4.87 -13.29 -3.11
N PHE A 224 5.82 -12.75 -2.34
CA PHE A 224 5.54 -11.84 -1.22
C PHE A 224 5.21 -10.40 -1.62
N ASP A 225 5.14 -10.11 -2.92
CA ASP A 225 4.61 -8.84 -3.42
C ASP A 225 3.08 -8.78 -3.28
N HIS A 226 2.42 -9.95 -3.34
CA HIS A 226 0.95 -10.09 -3.26
C HIS A 226 0.47 -11.07 -2.17
N ILE A 227 1.40 -11.60 -1.37
CA ILE A 227 1.14 -12.44 -0.21
C ILE A 227 1.97 -11.87 0.94
N VAL A 228 1.43 -11.84 2.16
CA VAL A 228 2.15 -11.32 3.33
C VAL A 228 3.49 -12.02 3.50
N ARG A 229 4.57 -11.25 3.67
CA ARG A 229 5.92 -11.82 3.76
C ARG A 229 6.07 -12.73 4.98
N TYR A 230 6.57 -13.93 4.73
CA TYR A 230 6.97 -14.88 5.77
C TYR A 230 8.42 -14.63 6.20
N HIS A 231 8.62 -14.39 7.49
CA HIS A 231 9.94 -14.17 8.10
C HIS A 231 10.50 -15.42 8.80
N GLY A 232 9.63 -16.36 9.17
CA GLY A 232 10.04 -17.62 9.79
C GLY A 232 8.98 -18.20 10.71
N SER A 233 9.28 -19.35 11.29
CA SER A 233 8.43 -19.99 12.30
C SER A 233 9.28 -20.72 13.34
N PHE A 234 8.73 -20.79 14.55
CA PHE A 234 9.35 -21.49 15.66
C PHE A 234 8.29 -22.05 16.59
N GLN A 235 8.69 -23.02 17.40
CA GLN A 235 7.88 -23.58 18.47
C GLN A 235 8.67 -23.49 19.77
N CYS A 236 8.02 -23.07 20.84
CA CYS A 236 8.61 -23.03 22.18
C CYS A 236 7.55 -23.50 23.17
N LEU A 237 7.86 -24.53 23.97
CA LEU A 237 6.86 -25.24 24.76
C LEU A 237 5.71 -25.71 23.85
N ASP A 238 4.46 -25.46 24.25
CA ASP A 238 3.26 -25.79 23.49
C ASP A 238 2.80 -24.69 22.52
N ARG A 239 3.60 -23.63 22.37
CA ARG A 239 3.28 -22.48 21.53
C ARG A 239 3.95 -22.58 20.17
N ARG A 240 3.16 -22.59 19.11
CA ARG A 240 3.66 -22.56 17.72
C ARG A 240 3.44 -21.17 17.14
N THR A 241 4.52 -20.56 16.65
CA THR A 241 4.50 -19.18 16.17
C THR A 241 4.92 -19.10 14.71
N ILE A 242 4.13 -18.39 13.91
CA ILE A 242 4.46 -17.97 12.55
C ILE A 242 4.73 -16.47 12.58
N VAL A 243 5.86 -16.05 12.01
CA VAL A 243 6.30 -14.65 11.98
C VAL A 243 6.06 -14.07 10.58
N LEU A 244 5.20 -13.06 10.52
CA LEU A 244 4.70 -12.46 9.28
C LEU A 244 4.98 -10.95 9.23
N GLU A 245 4.96 -10.37 8.03
CA GLU A 245 4.99 -8.92 7.82
C GLU A 245 3.78 -8.24 8.49
N TYR A 246 4.04 -7.09 9.12
CA TYR A 246 2.98 -6.25 9.67
C TYR A 246 2.40 -5.32 8.61
N ALA A 247 1.07 -5.26 8.54
CA ALA A 247 0.33 -4.40 7.62
C ALA A 247 -0.34 -3.26 8.40
N PRO A 248 0.19 -2.03 8.36
CA PRO A 248 -0.35 -0.91 9.14
C PRO A 248 -1.72 -0.44 8.67
N GLY A 249 -2.08 -0.68 7.40
CA GLY A 249 -3.37 -0.31 6.84
C GLY A 249 -4.54 -1.22 7.24
N GLY A 250 -4.28 -2.27 8.04
CA GLY A 250 -5.29 -3.24 8.45
C GLY A 250 -5.70 -4.18 7.31
N ASP A 251 -6.97 -4.57 7.30
CA ASP A 251 -7.56 -5.48 6.31
C ASP A 251 -8.44 -4.74 5.27
N LEU A 252 -8.76 -5.40 4.16
CA LEU A 252 -9.51 -4.82 3.06
C LEU A 252 -10.97 -4.48 3.43
N LEU A 253 -11.59 -5.18 4.39
CA LEU A 253 -12.92 -4.80 4.87
C LEU A 253 -12.85 -3.46 5.61
N SER A 254 -11.87 -3.31 6.50
CA SER A 254 -11.60 -2.06 7.20
C SER A 254 -11.27 -0.93 6.21
N PHE A 255 -10.54 -1.24 5.14
CA PHE A 255 -10.31 -0.31 4.03
C PHE A 255 -11.64 0.15 3.41
N PHE A 256 -12.54 -0.75 3.01
CA PHE A 256 -13.82 -0.34 2.43
C PHE A 256 -14.66 0.52 3.39
N LYS A 257 -14.66 0.18 4.68
CA LYS A 257 -15.41 0.92 5.71
C LYS A 257 -14.91 2.34 5.95
N THR A 258 -13.60 2.55 5.86
CA THR A 258 -12.96 3.79 6.36
C THR A 258 -12.48 4.70 5.24
N ARG A 259 -12.15 4.16 4.05
CA ARG A 259 -11.60 4.95 2.96
C ARG A 259 -12.64 5.66 2.13
N ARG A 260 -12.24 6.80 1.56
CA ARG A 260 -13.01 7.43 0.48
C ARG A 260 -12.92 6.58 -0.79
N ILE A 261 -13.85 6.77 -1.71
CA ILE A 261 -13.77 6.15 -3.04
C ILE A 261 -12.71 6.85 -3.90
N PRO A 262 -12.07 6.15 -4.86
CA PRO A 262 -11.17 6.76 -5.83
C PRO A 262 -11.85 7.83 -6.69
N ARG A 263 -11.46 9.10 -6.55
CA ARG A 263 -12.12 10.23 -7.24
C ARG A 263 -11.49 10.57 -8.58
N THR A 264 -10.18 10.36 -8.72
CA THR A 264 -9.45 10.67 -9.97
C THR A 264 -9.14 9.40 -10.77
N ASP A 265 -8.82 9.54 -12.06
CA ASP A 265 -8.40 8.40 -12.89
C ASP A 265 -7.12 7.76 -12.43
N TRP A 266 -6.20 8.57 -11.92
CA TRP A 266 -4.97 8.08 -11.34
C TRP A 266 -5.28 7.20 -10.12
N GLN A 267 -6.12 7.68 -9.19
CA GLN A 267 -6.54 6.89 -8.02
C GLN A 267 -7.29 5.62 -8.43
N ARG A 268 -8.21 5.71 -9.40
CA ARG A 268 -8.93 4.53 -9.94
C ARG A 268 -7.96 3.52 -10.53
N THR A 269 -6.98 3.99 -11.30
CA THR A 269 -5.97 3.13 -11.92
C THR A 269 -5.13 2.43 -10.85
N GLN A 270 -4.65 3.16 -9.83
CA GLN A 270 -3.88 2.59 -8.73
C GLN A 270 -4.69 1.55 -7.95
N PHE A 271 -5.93 1.89 -7.56
CA PHE A 271 -6.82 0.98 -6.84
C PHE A 271 -7.05 -0.32 -7.61
N TRP A 272 -7.41 -0.21 -8.90
CA TRP A 272 -7.69 -1.39 -9.72
C TRP A 272 -6.41 -2.19 -10.01
N GLN A 273 -5.27 -1.54 -10.25
CA GLN A 273 -3.98 -2.23 -10.42
C GLN A 273 -3.63 -3.06 -9.19
N ASN A 274 -3.79 -2.49 -8.00
CA ASN A 274 -3.44 -3.17 -6.76
C ASN A 274 -4.36 -4.33 -6.42
N ILE A 275 -5.68 -4.17 -6.56
CA ILE A 275 -6.62 -5.26 -6.25
C ILE A 275 -6.51 -6.40 -7.26
N PHE A 276 -6.25 -6.12 -8.53
CA PHE A 276 -6.01 -7.17 -9.52
C PHE A 276 -4.60 -7.79 -9.41
N GLY A 277 -3.63 -7.11 -8.80
CA GLY A 277 -2.33 -7.70 -8.44
C GLY A 277 -2.48 -8.95 -7.56
N LEU A 278 -3.57 -9.07 -6.80
CA LEU A 278 -3.88 -10.31 -6.06
C LEU A 278 -3.99 -11.55 -6.97
N PHE A 279 -4.32 -11.41 -8.26
CA PHE A 279 -4.27 -12.55 -9.17
C PHE A 279 -2.84 -13.08 -9.39
N GLU A 280 -1.81 -12.24 -9.32
CA GLU A 280 -0.42 -12.70 -9.33
C GLU A 280 -0.10 -13.51 -8.05
N GLY A 281 -0.67 -13.11 -6.91
CA GLY A 281 -0.66 -13.92 -5.69
C GLY A 281 -1.33 -15.28 -5.86
N LEU A 282 -2.48 -15.34 -6.53
CA LEU A 282 -3.14 -16.63 -6.84
C LEU A 282 -2.35 -17.49 -7.82
N VAL A 283 -1.64 -16.88 -8.78
CA VAL A 283 -0.72 -17.62 -9.66
C VAL A 283 0.40 -18.26 -8.84
N ALA A 284 0.96 -17.54 -7.88
CA ALA A 284 1.98 -18.08 -6.98
C ALA A 284 1.47 -19.23 -6.09
N ILE A 285 0.19 -19.20 -5.69
CA ILE A 285 -0.43 -20.28 -4.91
C ILE A 285 -0.79 -21.48 -5.81
N ASP A 286 -1.27 -21.26 -7.03
CA ASP A 286 -1.71 -22.34 -7.93
C ASP A 286 -0.54 -23.23 -8.39
N ASP A 287 0.67 -22.67 -8.55
CA ASP A 287 1.87 -23.42 -8.94
C ASP A 287 3.05 -23.17 -8.00
N LEU A 288 3.25 -24.11 -7.07
CA LEU A 288 4.30 -24.09 -6.06
C LEU A 288 5.58 -24.81 -6.53
N THR A 289 5.63 -25.28 -7.78
CA THR A 289 6.80 -26.04 -8.25
C THR A 289 8.01 -25.11 -8.42
N GLN A 290 9.06 -25.32 -7.62
CA GLN A 290 10.24 -24.44 -7.57
C GLN A 290 11.11 -24.54 -8.84
N TYR A 291 11.24 -25.74 -9.41
CA TYR A 291 12.02 -26.05 -10.59
C TYR A 291 11.34 -27.19 -11.34
N GLY A 292 10.73 -26.91 -12.50
CA GLY A 292 9.99 -27.93 -13.25
C GLY A 292 10.14 -27.73 -14.75
N ASP A 293 10.93 -28.60 -15.35
CA ASP A 293 10.93 -28.87 -16.80
C ASP A 293 9.49 -29.20 -17.25
N HIS A 294 9.07 -28.64 -18.39
CA HIS A 294 7.72 -28.78 -18.95
C HIS A 294 7.50 -30.13 -19.65
N SER A 295 8.30 -31.15 -19.35
CA SER A 295 8.15 -32.49 -19.92
C SER A 295 6.83 -33.12 -19.47
N ARG A 296 6.24 -33.94 -20.36
CA ARG A 296 5.09 -34.79 -20.01
C ARG A 296 5.53 -35.75 -18.90
N ASP A 297 4.63 -36.01 -17.95
CA ASP A 297 4.83 -36.87 -16.76
C ASP A 297 5.55 -36.27 -15.53
N THR A 298 5.88 -34.97 -15.52
CA THR A 298 6.39 -34.31 -14.31
C THR A 298 5.29 -34.06 -13.28
N TRP A 299 5.64 -34.13 -11.99
CA TRP A 299 4.74 -33.83 -10.88
C TRP A 299 4.85 -32.36 -10.48
N HIS A 300 3.71 -31.71 -10.30
CA HIS A 300 3.57 -30.32 -9.87
C HIS A 300 2.91 -30.26 -8.50
N LEU A 301 3.29 -29.25 -7.72
CA LEU A 301 2.62 -28.91 -6.48
C LEU A 301 1.65 -27.77 -6.76
N LYS A 302 0.36 -28.01 -6.51
CA LYS A 302 -0.69 -27.01 -6.64
C LYS A 302 -1.28 -26.64 -5.29
N GLY A 303 -1.41 -25.36 -5.01
CA GLY A 303 -2.08 -24.84 -3.82
C GLY A 303 -3.55 -24.48 -4.06
N THR A 304 -4.26 -24.27 -2.96
CA THR A 304 -5.54 -23.53 -2.86
C THR A 304 -5.56 -22.82 -1.51
N HIS A 305 -6.04 -21.58 -1.47
CA HIS A 305 -6.16 -20.78 -0.25
C HIS A 305 -7.42 -21.13 0.55
N GLN A 306 -8.56 -21.34 -0.14
CA GLN A 306 -9.86 -21.76 0.41
C GLN A 306 -10.56 -20.79 1.38
N ASP A 307 -9.93 -19.69 1.80
CA ASP A 307 -10.55 -18.70 2.70
C ASP A 307 -10.30 -17.25 2.25
N ILE A 308 -10.41 -17.01 0.95
CA ILE A 308 -10.31 -15.66 0.39
C ILE A 308 -11.58 -14.88 0.74
N ARG A 309 -11.38 -13.81 1.50
CA ARG A 309 -12.40 -12.84 1.95
C ARG A 309 -11.71 -11.52 2.28
N PRO A 310 -12.43 -10.38 2.34
CA PRO A 310 -11.81 -9.08 2.58
C PRO A 310 -10.99 -9.00 3.88
N GLN A 311 -11.38 -9.73 4.93
CA GLN A 311 -10.64 -9.77 6.21
C GLN A 311 -9.27 -10.47 6.11
N ASN A 312 -9.08 -11.33 5.10
CA ASN A 312 -7.84 -12.07 4.86
C ASN A 312 -6.99 -11.44 3.75
N ILE A 313 -7.29 -10.19 3.37
CA ILE A 313 -6.46 -9.38 2.47
C ILE A 313 -5.99 -8.17 3.27
N LEU A 314 -4.68 -8.04 3.44
CA LEU A 314 -4.08 -6.94 4.20
C LEU A 314 -3.67 -5.78 3.31
N VAL A 315 -3.71 -4.57 3.88
CA VAL A 315 -3.27 -3.32 3.26
C VAL A 315 -1.88 -2.97 3.78
N CYS A 316 -0.86 -3.31 3.00
CA CYS A 316 0.56 -3.22 3.39
C CYS A 316 1.14 -1.80 3.14
N GLY A 317 0.46 -0.79 3.65
CA GLY A 317 0.89 0.61 3.59
C GLY A 317 0.06 1.48 4.54
N GLU A 318 0.58 2.66 4.87
CA GLU A 318 -0.11 3.59 5.77
C GLU A 318 -1.43 4.07 5.14
N PRO A 319 -2.48 4.28 5.95
CA PRO A 319 -3.73 4.80 5.44
C PRO A 319 -3.60 6.20 4.80
N SER A 320 -3.63 6.30 3.46
CA SER A 320 -3.83 7.54 2.69
C SER A 320 -5.10 7.53 1.81
N ASP A 321 -5.91 8.61 1.85
CA ASP A 321 -7.03 8.84 0.90
C ASP A 321 -6.55 9.46 -0.42
N GLU A 322 -5.29 9.89 -0.45
CA GLU A 322 -4.66 10.44 -1.65
C GLU A 322 -4.02 9.33 -2.48
N ASP A 323 -3.51 8.29 -1.83
CA ASP A 323 -2.68 7.23 -2.44
C ASP A 323 -3.33 5.84 -2.32
N TYR A 324 -3.67 5.27 -3.48
CA TYR A 324 -4.22 3.92 -3.63
C TYR A 324 -3.19 2.93 -4.18
N SER A 325 -1.90 3.32 -4.23
CA SER A 325 -0.78 2.48 -4.67
C SER A 325 -0.27 1.53 -3.57
N VAL A 326 -0.84 1.60 -2.36
CA VAL A 326 -0.53 0.68 -1.26
C VAL A 326 -0.86 -0.78 -1.61
N PRO A 327 0.10 -1.73 -1.49
CA PRO A 327 -0.12 -3.12 -1.89
C PRO A 327 -1.22 -3.81 -1.08
N PHE A 328 -2.07 -4.57 -1.77
CA PHE A 328 -2.96 -5.55 -1.16
C PHE A 328 -2.32 -6.93 -1.21
N LYS A 329 -2.33 -7.64 -0.09
CA LYS A 329 -1.68 -8.96 0.02
C LYS A 329 -2.56 -9.98 0.71
N PHE A 330 -2.57 -11.23 0.23
CA PHE A 330 -3.23 -12.33 0.92
C PHE A 330 -2.56 -12.67 2.24
N ALA A 331 -3.39 -12.95 3.23
CA ALA A 331 -3.00 -13.44 4.55
C ALA A 331 -3.87 -14.64 4.95
N ASP A 332 -3.47 -15.28 6.04
CA ASP A 332 -4.17 -16.42 6.65
C ASP A 332 -4.27 -17.67 5.76
N MET A 333 -3.20 -18.47 5.78
CA MET A 333 -3.14 -19.74 5.03
C MET A 333 -3.51 -20.96 5.89
N GLY A 334 -4.20 -20.78 7.03
CA GLY A 334 -4.54 -21.88 7.94
C GLY A 334 -5.39 -22.98 7.29
N LEU A 335 -6.26 -22.59 6.35
CA LEU A 335 -7.12 -23.51 5.60
C LEU A 335 -6.54 -23.91 4.23
N ALA A 336 -5.34 -23.43 3.91
CA ALA A 336 -4.71 -23.73 2.63
C ALA A 336 -4.44 -25.24 2.47
N HIS A 337 -4.41 -25.69 1.22
CA HIS A 337 -4.18 -27.09 0.89
C HIS A 337 -3.24 -27.22 -0.30
N ILE A 338 -2.18 -28.03 -0.15
CA ILE A 338 -1.23 -28.35 -1.21
C ILE A 338 -1.51 -29.76 -1.70
N ARG A 339 -1.56 -29.94 -3.02
CA ARG A 339 -1.78 -31.24 -3.66
C ARG A 339 -0.75 -31.49 -4.76
N GLN A 340 -0.45 -32.76 -5.00
CA GLN A 340 0.38 -33.19 -6.12
C GLN A 340 -0.48 -33.50 -7.34
N VAL A 341 -0.11 -32.93 -8.49
CA VAL A 341 -0.80 -33.12 -9.77
C VAL A 341 0.21 -33.52 -10.84
N LYS A 342 -0.13 -34.49 -11.68
CA LYS A 342 0.75 -34.95 -12.77
C LYS A 342 0.48 -34.14 -14.04
N ASN A 343 1.53 -33.68 -14.73
CA ASN A 343 1.42 -32.90 -15.96
C ASN A 343 0.69 -33.70 -17.06
N GLY A 344 -0.41 -33.15 -17.60
CA GLY A 344 -1.30 -33.85 -18.53
C GLY A 344 -2.23 -34.91 -17.91
N GLY A 345 -2.21 -35.08 -16.58
CA GLY A 345 -3.15 -35.92 -15.83
C GLY A 345 -4.40 -35.15 -15.38
N ILE A 346 -5.38 -35.88 -14.83
CA ILE A 346 -6.59 -35.28 -14.24
C ILE A 346 -6.20 -34.51 -12.97
N ASP A 347 -6.50 -33.21 -12.90
CA ASP A 347 -6.34 -32.38 -11.69
C ASP A 347 -7.20 -32.99 -10.58
N ARG A 348 -6.55 -33.49 -9.52
CA ARG A 348 -7.24 -34.04 -8.37
C ARG A 348 -7.85 -32.91 -7.56
N PHE A 349 -9.05 -33.12 -7.04
CA PHE A 349 -9.76 -32.12 -6.24
C PHE A 349 -8.99 -31.80 -4.95
N ALA A 350 -9.03 -30.53 -4.54
CA ALA A 350 -8.54 -30.12 -3.24
C ALA A 350 -9.46 -30.70 -2.15
N VAL A 351 -8.87 -31.06 -1.01
CA VAL A 351 -9.66 -31.40 0.17
C VAL A 351 -10.31 -30.12 0.67
N ASP A 352 -11.62 -30.15 0.84
CA ASP A 352 -12.38 -29.04 1.39
C ASP A 352 -12.11 -28.86 2.88
N HIS A 353 -11.65 -27.68 3.27
CA HIS A 353 -11.34 -27.30 4.64
C HIS A 353 -12.38 -26.37 5.29
N PHE A 354 -13.57 -26.21 4.70
CA PHE A 354 -14.66 -25.44 5.31
C PHE A 354 -14.32 -23.96 5.55
N GLY A 355 -13.61 -23.31 4.62
CA GLY A 355 -13.41 -21.85 4.62
C GLY A 355 -14.72 -21.07 4.41
N ASN A 356 -14.68 -19.74 4.27
CA ASN A 356 -15.89 -18.93 4.31
C ASN A 356 -16.99 -19.31 3.27
N GLY A 357 -18.26 -19.29 3.68
CA GLY A 357 -19.39 -19.63 2.81
C GLY A 357 -19.98 -18.48 1.99
N MET A 358 -19.71 -17.21 2.34
CA MET A 358 -20.23 -16.05 1.60
C MET A 358 -19.48 -15.83 0.27
N TYR A 359 -18.17 -16.05 0.23
CA TYR A 359 -17.37 -15.92 -1.00
C TYR A 359 -17.09 -17.29 -1.64
N SER A 360 -17.57 -18.40 -1.05
CA SER A 360 -17.38 -19.73 -1.63
C SER A 360 -18.01 -19.82 -3.02
N ALA A 361 -17.36 -20.59 -3.89
CA ALA A 361 -17.90 -20.93 -5.20
C ALA A 361 -19.06 -21.94 -5.10
N PRO A 362 -19.96 -22.02 -6.11
CA PRO A 362 -21.11 -22.93 -6.07
C PRO A 362 -20.75 -24.40 -5.87
N GLU A 363 -19.60 -24.85 -6.39
CA GLU A 363 -19.14 -26.23 -6.21
C GLU A 363 -18.74 -26.55 -4.76
N ALA A 364 -18.39 -25.53 -3.97
CA ALA A 364 -18.15 -25.66 -2.53
C ALA A 364 -19.45 -25.61 -1.70
N PHE A 365 -20.62 -25.48 -2.33
CA PHE A 365 -21.92 -25.58 -1.67
C PHE A 365 -22.19 -27.02 -1.20
N ARG A 366 -22.70 -27.16 0.04
CA ARG A 366 -22.87 -28.46 0.73
C ARG A 366 -24.34 -28.69 1.10
N ASP A 367 -25.14 -29.21 0.19
CA ASP A 367 -26.56 -29.47 0.46
C ASP A 367 -26.82 -30.83 1.13
N ASP A 368 -25.90 -31.79 0.99
CA ASP A 368 -26.02 -33.17 1.50
C ASP A 368 -24.86 -33.60 2.43
N GLY A 369 -24.00 -32.66 2.81
CA GLY A 369 -22.79 -32.93 3.61
C GLY A 369 -21.55 -33.33 2.79
N SER A 370 -21.63 -33.37 1.45
CA SER A 370 -20.48 -33.60 0.57
C SER A 370 -20.26 -32.42 -0.40
N THR A 371 -19.01 -32.01 -0.61
CA THR A 371 -18.66 -30.99 -1.60
C THR A 371 -18.49 -31.57 -2.98
N LYS A 372 -18.73 -30.73 -3.99
CA LYS A 372 -18.31 -30.99 -5.36
C LYS A 372 -16.96 -30.28 -5.55
N THR A 373 -15.87 -31.03 -5.51
CA THR A 373 -14.72 -30.76 -6.41
C THR A 373 -14.08 -29.35 -6.35
N ILE A 374 -13.65 -28.89 -5.16
CA ILE A 374 -12.88 -27.64 -5.01
C ILE A 374 -11.57 -27.68 -5.81
N ARG A 375 -11.28 -26.60 -6.55
CA ARG A 375 -10.10 -26.45 -7.41
C ARG A 375 -9.50 -25.06 -7.25
N HIS A 376 -8.34 -24.81 -7.87
CA HIS A 376 -7.70 -23.49 -7.91
C HIS A 376 -8.62 -22.38 -8.48
N LYS A 377 -9.57 -22.72 -9.36
CA LYS A 377 -10.58 -21.77 -9.87
C LYS A 377 -11.67 -21.42 -8.85
N SER A 378 -11.77 -22.14 -7.74
CA SER A 378 -12.63 -21.76 -6.62
C SER A 378 -12.09 -20.50 -5.94
N ASP A 379 -10.76 -20.38 -5.76
CA ASP A 379 -10.12 -19.17 -5.24
C ASP A 379 -10.31 -17.96 -6.19
N VAL A 380 -10.30 -18.19 -7.51
CA VAL A 380 -10.62 -17.16 -8.52
C VAL A 380 -12.05 -16.65 -8.36
N TYR A 381 -13.01 -17.54 -8.07
CA TYR A 381 -14.40 -17.15 -7.80
C TYR A 381 -14.49 -16.32 -6.51
N SER A 382 -13.85 -16.74 -5.42
CA SER A 382 -13.85 -16.01 -4.16
C SER A 382 -13.29 -14.60 -4.32
N LEU A 383 -12.16 -14.44 -5.03
CA LEU A 383 -11.63 -13.12 -5.38
C LEU A 383 -12.58 -12.36 -6.31
N GLY A 384 -13.29 -13.05 -7.22
CA GLY A 384 -14.36 -12.48 -8.04
C GLY A 384 -15.48 -11.83 -7.24
N GLY A 385 -15.90 -12.44 -6.13
CA GLY A 385 -16.87 -11.87 -5.21
C GLY A 385 -16.36 -10.58 -4.56
N ILE A 386 -15.10 -10.57 -4.15
CA ILE A 386 -14.44 -9.37 -3.61
C ILE A 386 -14.34 -8.26 -4.67
N LEU A 387 -14.02 -8.60 -5.92
CA LEU A 387 -14.00 -7.64 -7.03
C LEU A 387 -15.39 -7.08 -7.32
N SER A 388 -16.44 -7.89 -7.21
CA SER A 388 -17.83 -7.42 -7.33
C SER A 388 -18.16 -6.41 -6.23
N GLU A 389 -17.80 -6.67 -4.98
CA GLU A 389 -17.96 -5.69 -3.90
C GLU A 389 -17.11 -4.43 -4.10
N ALA A 390 -15.84 -4.59 -4.50
CA ALA A 390 -14.94 -3.49 -4.82
C ALA A 390 -15.49 -2.62 -5.95
N PHE A 391 -16.15 -3.24 -6.94
CA PHE A 391 -16.77 -2.55 -8.06
C PHE A 391 -17.94 -1.66 -7.62
N ILE A 392 -18.84 -2.19 -6.78
CA ILE A 392 -19.94 -1.41 -6.21
C ILE A 392 -19.41 -0.34 -5.25
N TRP A 393 -18.43 -0.67 -4.41
CA TRP A 393 -17.79 0.25 -3.48
C TRP A 393 -17.10 1.42 -4.22
N ALA A 394 -16.40 1.17 -5.33
CA ALA A 394 -15.72 2.23 -6.09
C ALA A 394 -16.69 3.26 -6.71
N ILE A 395 -17.98 2.94 -6.79
CA ILE A 395 -19.03 3.81 -7.35
C ILE A 395 -19.84 4.50 -6.25
N TRP A 396 -20.25 3.76 -5.22
CA TRP A 396 -21.17 4.26 -4.18
C TRP A 396 -20.59 4.28 -2.75
N GLY A 397 -19.33 3.89 -2.60
CA GLY A 397 -18.65 3.76 -1.30
C GLY A 397 -19.23 2.64 -0.45
N GLU A 398 -18.89 2.67 0.85
CA GLU A 398 -19.29 1.63 1.80
C GLU A 398 -20.80 1.45 1.89
N ARG A 399 -21.57 2.55 1.88
CA ARG A 399 -23.04 2.48 1.92
C ARG A 399 -23.61 1.66 0.75
N GLY A 400 -23.02 1.79 -0.43
CA GLY A 400 -23.40 0.98 -1.59
C GLY A 400 -23.02 -0.49 -1.42
N ARG A 401 -21.82 -0.77 -0.92
CA ARG A 401 -21.34 -2.14 -0.64
C ARG A 401 -22.24 -2.85 0.39
N GLU A 402 -22.59 -2.16 1.47
CA GLU A 402 -23.49 -2.67 2.52
C GLU A 402 -24.90 -2.93 2.00
N ALA A 403 -25.48 -2.00 1.23
CA ALA A 403 -26.81 -2.19 0.63
C ALA A 403 -26.80 -3.39 -0.34
N TYR A 404 -25.76 -3.51 -1.16
CA TYR A 404 -25.59 -4.64 -2.06
C TYR A 404 -25.44 -5.98 -1.29
N GLN A 405 -24.66 -6.00 -0.21
CA GLN A 405 -24.54 -7.17 0.65
C GLN A 405 -25.88 -7.53 1.30
N ALA A 406 -26.62 -6.55 1.82
CA ALA A 406 -27.92 -6.78 2.45
C ALA A 406 -28.96 -7.38 1.48
N GLU A 407 -29.02 -6.89 0.23
CA GLU A 407 -29.91 -7.47 -0.78
C GLU A 407 -29.51 -8.91 -1.15
N ARG A 408 -28.21 -9.25 -1.17
CA ARG A 408 -27.76 -10.64 -1.36
C ARG A 408 -28.16 -11.51 -0.18
N VAL A 409 -27.95 -11.04 1.05
CA VAL A 409 -28.34 -11.75 2.28
C VAL A 409 -29.82 -12.13 2.22
N GLU A 410 -30.68 -11.16 1.93
CA GLU A 410 -32.12 -11.40 1.81
C GLU A 410 -32.44 -12.41 0.71
N ALA A 411 -31.86 -12.25 -0.48
CA ALA A 411 -32.08 -13.18 -1.57
C ALA A 411 -31.59 -14.60 -1.27
N THR A 412 -30.51 -14.78 -0.50
CA THR A 412 -30.00 -16.10 -0.12
C THR A 412 -30.85 -16.83 0.92
N ARG A 413 -31.69 -16.11 1.68
CA ARG A 413 -32.63 -16.71 2.65
C ARG A 413 -33.82 -17.37 1.97
N GLU A 414 -34.26 -16.80 0.85
CA GLU A 414 -35.45 -17.20 0.10
C GLU A 414 -35.22 -18.33 -0.91
N ILE A 415 -34.00 -18.86 -0.98
CA ILE A 415 -33.58 -19.86 -1.97
C ILE A 415 -33.03 -21.12 -1.31
N ARG A 416 -32.53 -22.06 -2.13
CA ARG A 416 -31.96 -23.35 -1.72
C ARG A 416 -30.91 -23.22 -0.61
N LEU A 417 -30.14 -22.15 -0.59
CA LEU A 417 -29.15 -21.86 0.46
C LEU A 417 -29.78 -21.68 1.85
N LYS A 418 -31.03 -21.20 1.94
CA LYS A 418 -31.78 -20.94 3.18
C LYS A 418 -31.04 -20.07 4.21
N GLY A 419 -30.10 -19.23 3.75
CA GLY A 419 -29.20 -18.48 4.62
C GLY A 419 -28.18 -19.36 5.37
N GLY A 420 -27.74 -18.93 6.56
CA GLY A 420 -26.76 -19.67 7.36
C GLY A 420 -25.32 -19.51 6.87
N PHE A 421 -24.61 -20.61 6.65
CA PHE A 421 -23.17 -20.59 6.29
C PHE A 421 -22.88 -19.86 4.97
N HIS A 422 -23.80 -19.97 4.00
CA HIS A 422 -23.73 -19.32 2.69
C HIS A 422 -24.56 -18.04 2.63
N GLU A 423 -24.90 -17.45 3.78
CA GLU A 423 -25.66 -16.20 3.83
C GLU A 423 -24.91 -15.08 3.08
N GLY A 424 -25.62 -14.42 2.15
CA GLY A 424 -25.06 -13.39 1.29
C GLY A 424 -24.18 -13.93 0.16
N ALA A 425 -24.16 -15.24 -0.14
CA ALA A 425 -23.40 -15.76 -1.28
C ALA A 425 -23.72 -15.05 -2.61
N PHE A 426 -22.76 -15.09 -3.53
CA PHE A 426 -22.92 -14.55 -4.90
C PHE A 426 -23.67 -15.48 -5.84
N HIS A 427 -24.01 -16.69 -5.39
CA HIS A 427 -24.72 -17.71 -6.15
C HIS A 427 -25.97 -18.18 -5.41
N ASP A 428 -26.84 -18.90 -6.10
CA ASP A 428 -28.02 -19.56 -5.51
C ASP A 428 -27.80 -21.04 -5.17
N GLY A 429 -26.62 -21.57 -5.51
CA GLY A 429 -26.22 -22.98 -5.36
C GLY A 429 -25.94 -23.64 -6.71
N ASP A 430 -26.52 -23.11 -7.78
CA ASP A 430 -26.37 -23.61 -9.15
C ASP A 430 -25.88 -22.52 -10.13
N GLY A 431 -26.33 -21.28 -9.96
CA GLY A 431 -26.07 -20.14 -10.83
C GLY A 431 -25.71 -18.86 -10.07
N LEU A 432 -25.30 -17.84 -10.83
CA LEU A 432 -25.06 -16.49 -10.30
C LEU A 432 -26.37 -15.88 -9.80
N LEU A 433 -26.34 -15.25 -8.64
CA LEU A 433 -27.52 -14.63 -8.04
C LEU A 433 -27.95 -13.39 -8.84
N HIS A 434 -29.22 -13.31 -9.24
CA HIS A 434 -29.76 -12.20 -10.04
C HIS A 434 -29.58 -10.81 -9.40
N VAL A 435 -29.46 -10.71 -8.07
CA VAL A 435 -29.12 -9.47 -7.38
C VAL A 435 -27.77 -8.93 -7.83
N VAL A 436 -26.76 -9.80 -8.02
CA VAL A 436 -25.41 -9.45 -8.47
C VAL A 436 -25.46 -8.79 -9.84
N GLU A 437 -26.14 -9.41 -10.81
CA GLU A 437 -26.29 -8.89 -12.17
C GLU A 437 -26.96 -7.52 -12.17
N ARG A 438 -28.06 -7.38 -11.42
CA ARG A 438 -28.82 -6.12 -11.33
C ARG A 438 -28.00 -4.95 -10.78
N TRP A 439 -27.19 -5.20 -9.76
CA TRP A 439 -26.30 -4.17 -9.19
C TRP A 439 -25.18 -3.79 -10.16
N HIS A 440 -24.63 -4.76 -10.86
CA HIS A 440 -23.66 -4.53 -11.93
C HIS A 440 -24.25 -3.74 -13.10
N ASP A 441 -25.48 -4.04 -13.53
CA ASP A 441 -26.16 -3.30 -14.60
C ASP A 441 -26.43 -1.85 -14.21
N ARG A 442 -26.87 -1.61 -12.96
CA ARG A 442 -27.02 -0.25 -12.40
C ARG A 442 -25.70 0.52 -12.41
N ALA A 443 -24.60 -0.15 -12.05
CA ALA A 443 -23.26 0.44 -12.03
C ALA A 443 -22.78 0.81 -13.44
N VAL A 444 -22.99 -0.10 -14.40
CA VAL A 444 -22.65 0.14 -15.81
C VAL A 444 -23.49 1.28 -16.38
N ALA A 445 -24.78 1.33 -16.08
CA ALA A 445 -25.67 2.41 -16.52
C ALA A 445 -25.24 3.78 -15.95
N LEU A 446 -24.91 3.84 -14.65
CA LEU A 446 -24.49 5.08 -13.99
C LEU A 446 -23.15 5.62 -14.54
N THR A 447 -22.27 4.74 -15.00
CA THR A 447 -20.98 5.11 -15.60
C THR A 447 -21.07 5.37 -17.11
N GLY A 448 -22.28 5.40 -17.69
CA GLY A 448 -22.50 5.60 -19.12
C GLY A 448 -21.90 4.47 -19.98
N GLY A 449 -21.83 3.25 -19.44
CA GLY A 449 -21.28 2.08 -20.12
C GLY A 449 -19.77 1.88 -19.95
N LYS A 450 -19.03 2.87 -19.43
CA LYS A 450 -17.55 2.79 -19.30
C LYS A 450 -17.07 1.64 -18.42
N ALA A 451 -17.83 1.31 -17.39
CA ALA A 451 -17.52 0.17 -16.53
C ALA A 451 -17.92 -1.20 -17.11
N GLY A 452 -18.51 -1.25 -18.31
CA GLY A 452 -19.05 -2.48 -18.90
C GLY A 452 -18.02 -3.59 -19.06
N ALA A 453 -16.82 -3.26 -19.54
CA ALA A 453 -15.76 -4.25 -19.75
C ALA A 453 -15.29 -4.89 -18.44
N LEU A 454 -15.12 -4.09 -17.38
CA LEU A 454 -14.75 -4.57 -16.05
C LEU A 454 -15.87 -5.39 -15.41
N SER A 455 -17.12 -4.93 -15.53
CA SER A 455 -18.28 -5.70 -15.07
C SER A 455 -18.35 -7.07 -15.75
N GLN A 456 -18.16 -7.14 -17.08
CA GLN A 456 -18.14 -8.40 -17.81
C GLN A 456 -16.97 -9.30 -17.42
N LEU A 457 -15.78 -8.74 -17.19
CA LEU A 457 -14.63 -9.49 -16.69
C LEU A 457 -14.95 -10.17 -15.37
N ILE A 458 -15.54 -9.44 -14.41
CA ILE A 458 -15.92 -9.97 -13.10
C ILE A 458 -17.02 -11.03 -13.26
N LEU A 459 -18.16 -10.69 -13.88
CA LEU A 459 -19.31 -11.59 -13.94
C LEU A 459 -19.02 -12.87 -14.73
N ARG A 460 -18.37 -12.76 -15.90
CA ARG A 460 -18.22 -13.90 -16.82
C ARG A 460 -16.96 -14.71 -16.59
N PHE A 461 -15.86 -14.08 -16.17
CA PHE A 461 -14.57 -14.76 -16.12
C PHE A 461 -14.09 -15.10 -14.71
N THR A 462 -14.70 -14.54 -13.66
CA THR A 462 -14.44 -14.93 -12.27
C THR A 462 -15.66 -15.55 -11.59
N LEU A 463 -16.85 -14.92 -11.70
CA LEU A 463 -18.08 -15.35 -11.04
C LEU A 463 -18.97 -16.32 -11.85
N ALA A 464 -18.43 -16.98 -12.89
CA ALA A 464 -19.18 -18.02 -13.60
C ALA A 464 -19.43 -19.23 -12.69
N ALA A 465 -20.66 -19.76 -12.69
CA ALA A 465 -21.00 -20.87 -11.81
C ALA A 465 -20.21 -22.14 -12.14
N GLU A 466 -20.12 -22.49 -13.43
CA GLU A 466 -19.31 -23.60 -13.91
C GLU A 466 -17.80 -23.29 -13.83
N PRO A 467 -16.99 -24.05 -13.09
CA PRO A 467 -15.56 -23.77 -12.94
C PRO A 467 -14.79 -23.73 -14.25
N ASP A 468 -15.19 -24.53 -15.26
CA ASP A 468 -14.48 -24.59 -16.53
C ASP A 468 -14.67 -23.32 -17.39
N LEU A 469 -15.77 -22.58 -17.17
CA LEU A 469 -16.01 -21.28 -17.80
C LEU A 469 -15.22 -20.13 -17.15
N ARG A 470 -14.77 -20.30 -15.90
CA ARG A 470 -13.88 -19.32 -15.26
C ARG A 470 -12.51 -19.34 -15.91
N LYS A 471 -11.92 -18.16 -16.11
CA LYS A 471 -10.53 -18.03 -16.54
C LYS A 471 -9.59 -18.37 -15.37
N THR A 472 -8.36 -18.78 -15.66
CA THR A 472 -7.33 -18.92 -14.61
C THR A 472 -6.91 -17.55 -14.07
N ALA A 473 -6.28 -17.51 -12.89
CA ALA A 473 -5.80 -16.25 -12.31
C ALA A 473 -4.89 -15.46 -13.28
N ALA A 474 -3.94 -16.15 -13.93
CA ALA A 474 -3.07 -15.55 -14.94
C ALA A 474 -3.87 -14.96 -16.12
N GLN A 475 -4.87 -15.68 -16.62
CA GLN A 475 -5.71 -15.22 -17.72
C GLN A 475 -6.56 -14.00 -17.33
N VAL A 476 -7.17 -14.00 -16.14
CA VAL A 476 -7.95 -12.86 -15.65
C VAL A 476 -7.06 -11.62 -15.52
N PHE A 477 -5.85 -11.77 -15.01
CA PHE A 477 -4.90 -10.67 -14.89
C PHE A 477 -4.49 -10.07 -16.25
N GLN A 478 -4.29 -10.91 -17.27
CA GLN A 478 -4.00 -10.44 -18.64
C GLN A 478 -5.18 -9.69 -19.27
N GLU A 479 -6.40 -10.19 -19.10
CA GLU A 479 -7.62 -9.49 -19.56
C GLU A 479 -7.80 -8.14 -18.85
N PHE A 480 -7.53 -8.10 -17.55
CA PHE A 480 -7.56 -6.85 -16.80
C PHE A 480 -6.53 -5.84 -17.33
N LYS A 481 -5.30 -6.27 -17.63
CA LYS A 481 -4.29 -5.39 -18.25
C LYS A 481 -4.77 -4.76 -19.55
N ALA A 482 -5.58 -5.48 -20.34
CA ALA A 482 -6.19 -4.94 -21.55
C ALA A 482 -7.33 -3.95 -21.27
N ILE A 483 -8.01 -4.07 -20.13
CA ILE A 483 -9.14 -3.23 -19.72
C ILE A 483 -8.70 -1.96 -18.96
N ILE A 484 -7.58 -1.97 -18.23
CA ILE A 484 -7.07 -0.80 -17.47
C ILE A 484 -7.09 0.50 -18.28
N PRO A 485 -6.61 0.56 -19.54
CA PRO A 485 -6.61 1.80 -20.30
C PRO A 485 -8.02 2.36 -20.51
N THR A 486 -9.04 1.49 -20.58
CA THR A 486 -10.45 1.85 -20.76
C THR A 486 -11.14 2.26 -19.45
N LEU A 487 -10.57 1.89 -18.29
CA LEU A 487 -11.07 2.22 -16.95
C LEU A 487 -10.63 3.60 -16.46
N LYS A 488 -9.62 4.17 -17.11
CA LYS A 488 -9.45 5.60 -17.05
C LYS A 488 -10.76 6.16 -17.60
N SER A 489 -11.49 6.94 -16.78
CA SER A 489 -12.32 7.99 -17.37
C SER A 489 -11.39 8.63 -18.35
N ASP A 490 -11.83 8.80 -19.60
CA ASP A 490 -11.02 9.51 -20.56
C ASP A 490 -10.49 10.75 -19.82
N SER A 491 -9.21 10.72 -19.43
CA SER A 491 -8.45 11.93 -19.18
C SER A 491 -8.40 12.44 -20.60
N LEU A 492 -9.51 13.07 -21.00
CA LEU A 492 -9.71 13.40 -22.38
C LEU A 492 -8.46 14.18 -22.72
N PRO A 493 -7.89 13.98 -23.91
CA PRO A 493 -6.91 14.91 -24.38
C PRO A 493 -7.59 16.27 -24.25
N GLN A 494 -7.27 17.05 -23.23
CA GLN A 494 -8.02 18.25 -22.95
C GLN A 494 -7.42 19.29 -23.88
N ASN A 495 -8.26 19.94 -24.69
CA ASN A 495 -7.76 21.09 -25.41
C ASN A 495 -7.49 22.19 -24.38
N TYR A 496 -6.24 22.65 -24.34
CA TYR A 496 -5.83 23.72 -23.44
C TYR A 496 -5.80 25.03 -24.20
N ILE A 497 -6.71 25.92 -23.84
CA ILE A 497 -6.82 27.23 -24.46
C ILE A 497 -6.48 28.28 -23.41
N PHE A 498 -5.44 29.06 -23.68
CA PHE A 498 -5.10 30.26 -22.93
C PHE A 498 -5.71 31.47 -23.65
N ILE A 499 -6.34 32.36 -22.88
CA ILE A 499 -6.80 33.65 -23.37
C ILE A 499 -6.09 34.71 -22.53
N LEU A 500 -5.32 35.57 -23.18
CA LEU A 500 -4.53 36.60 -22.53
C LEU A 500 -5.08 37.98 -22.85
N ASP A 501 -5.35 38.74 -21.81
CA ASP A 501 -5.61 40.17 -21.90
C ASP A 501 -4.32 40.92 -22.26
N ASP A 502 -4.24 41.37 -23.50
CA ASP A 502 -3.12 42.13 -24.09
C ASP A 502 -3.40 43.63 -24.15
N SER A 503 -4.26 44.14 -23.26
CA SER A 503 -4.46 45.58 -23.12
C SER A 503 -3.30 46.26 -22.38
N ILE A 504 -3.18 47.58 -22.55
CA ILE A 504 -2.18 48.42 -21.85
C ILE A 504 -2.26 48.24 -20.34
N SER A 505 -3.46 47.98 -19.80
CA SER A 505 -3.68 47.79 -18.36
C SER A 505 -2.93 46.56 -17.79
N MET A 506 -2.70 45.54 -18.62
CA MET A 506 -1.95 44.33 -18.28
C MET A 506 -0.43 44.47 -18.54
N GLY A 507 0.04 45.60 -19.08
CA GLY A 507 1.43 45.79 -19.49
C GLY A 507 2.45 45.56 -18.37
N SER A 508 2.16 46.02 -17.15
CA SER A 508 3.03 45.79 -15.98
C SER A 508 3.06 44.33 -15.51
N HIS A 509 2.09 43.52 -15.92
CA HIS A 509 1.98 42.10 -15.56
C HIS A 509 2.43 41.15 -16.68
N ARG A 510 2.87 41.68 -17.84
CA ARG A 510 3.24 40.87 -19.02
C ARG A 510 4.22 39.75 -18.71
N GLU A 511 5.30 40.06 -17.98
CA GLU A 511 6.31 39.06 -17.63
C GLU A 511 5.76 37.98 -16.67
N GLN A 512 4.94 38.39 -15.70
CA GLN A 512 4.29 37.46 -14.78
C GLN A 512 3.30 36.55 -15.52
N ALA A 513 2.51 37.09 -16.45
CA ALA A 513 1.58 36.34 -17.29
C ALA A 513 2.33 35.32 -18.17
N ALA A 514 3.43 35.73 -18.81
CA ALA A 514 4.28 34.85 -19.62
C ALA A 514 4.83 33.67 -18.80
N ARG A 515 5.37 33.95 -17.61
CA ARG A 515 5.84 32.91 -16.68
C ARG A 515 4.72 31.99 -16.22
N THR A 516 3.53 32.53 -15.97
CA THR A 516 2.35 31.75 -15.56
C THR A 516 1.94 30.76 -16.67
N CYS A 517 1.87 31.21 -17.93
CA CYS A 517 1.62 30.32 -19.07
C CYS A 517 2.64 29.18 -19.15
N ARG A 518 3.95 29.45 -18.95
CA ARG A 518 4.99 28.40 -18.94
C ARG A 518 4.80 27.41 -17.80
N VAL A 519 4.54 27.89 -16.59
CA VAL A 519 4.40 27.02 -15.41
C VAL A 519 3.17 26.13 -15.56
N LEU A 520 2.02 26.69 -15.95
CA LEU A 520 0.79 25.94 -16.16
C LEU A 520 0.97 24.90 -17.26
N SER A 521 1.47 25.29 -18.44
CA SER A 521 1.72 24.34 -19.54
C SER A 521 2.68 23.21 -19.17
N LYS A 522 3.74 23.49 -18.39
CA LYS A 522 4.66 22.45 -17.90
C LYS A 522 3.99 21.48 -16.93
N LEU A 523 3.13 21.97 -16.04
CA LEU A 523 2.40 21.15 -15.08
C LEU A 523 1.33 20.30 -15.78
N LEU A 524 0.61 20.89 -16.75
CA LEU A 524 -0.36 20.18 -17.58
C LEU A 524 0.29 19.05 -18.39
N LYS A 525 1.50 19.24 -18.94
CA LYS A 525 2.23 18.16 -19.63
C LYS A 525 2.82 17.08 -18.71
N ARG A 526 3.22 17.41 -17.48
CA ARG A 526 3.75 16.42 -16.51
C ARG A 526 2.68 15.47 -15.98
N GLY A 527 1.40 15.84 -16.05
CA GLY A 527 0.26 15.03 -15.60
C GLY A 527 -0.14 13.85 -16.51
N HIS A 528 0.72 13.39 -17.42
CA HIS A 528 0.43 12.36 -18.45
C HIS A 528 -0.66 12.75 -19.47
N VAL A 529 -0.68 14.01 -19.88
CA VAL A 529 -1.49 14.46 -21.02
C VAL A 529 -0.62 14.36 -22.27
N ASP A 530 -1.18 13.79 -23.33
CA ASP A 530 -0.59 13.55 -24.66
C ASP A 530 0.61 14.47 -24.97
N PRO A 531 1.85 13.94 -25.03
CA PRO A 531 3.07 14.73 -25.19
C PRO A 531 3.10 15.56 -26.48
N ASP A 532 2.33 15.15 -27.50
CA ASP A 532 2.27 15.76 -28.82
C ASP A 532 1.20 16.86 -28.94
N LYS A 533 0.36 17.04 -27.91
CA LYS A 533 -0.73 18.03 -27.97
C LYS A 533 -0.23 19.47 -27.85
N GLU A 534 -0.78 20.34 -28.70
CA GLU A 534 -0.48 21.77 -28.76
C GLU A 534 -1.38 22.58 -27.81
N PHE A 535 -0.82 23.64 -27.25
CA PHE A 535 -1.55 24.69 -26.55
C PHE A 535 -1.98 25.77 -27.53
N GLU A 536 -3.13 26.38 -27.26
CA GLU A 536 -3.60 27.54 -28.02
C GLU A 536 -3.58 28.77 -27.13
N LEU A 537 -3.03 29.87 -27.64
CA LEU A 537 -2.96 31.16 -26.95
C LEU A 537 -3.65 32.23 -27.80
N TYR A 538 -4.78 32.73 -27.30
CA TYR A 538 -5.52 33.83 -27.89
C TYR A 538 -5.19 35.14 -27.18
N PHE A 539 -4.99 36.21 -27.95
CA PHE A 539 -4.83 37.56 -27.43
C PHE A 539 -6.16 38.31 -27.52
N ALA A 540 -6.70 38.75 -26.39
CA ALA A 540 -8.10 39.18 -26.27
C ALA A 540 -8.46 40.42 -27.09
N SER A 541 -7.52 41.35 -27.28
CA SER A 541 -7.75 42.61 -27.97
C SER A 541 -7.46 42.52 -29.47
N THR A 542 -6.49 41.69 -29.86
CA THR A 542 -6.11 41.51 -31.28
C THR A 542 -6.81 40.35 -31.97
N GLY A 543 -7.42 39.43 -31.21
CA GLY A 543 -8.05 38.21 -31.71
C GLY A 543 -7.06 37.18 -32.29
N ARG A 544 -5.75 37.45 -32.21
CA ARG A 544 -4.71 36.58 -32.75
C ARG A 544 -4.61 35.30 -31.91
N CYS A 545 -4.52 34.16 -32.59
CA CYS A 545 -4.24 32.87 -31.98
C CYS A 545 -2.83 32.38 -32.35
N ILE A 546 -2.12 31.80 -31.39
CA ILE A 546 -0.84 31.12 -31.58
C ILE A 546 -0.98 29.69 -31.06
N ARG A 547 -0.44 28.72 -31.80
CA ARG A 547 -0.30 27.33 -31.35
C ARG A 547 1.14 27.07 -30.91
N ALA A 548 1.30 26.34 -29.82
CA ALA A 548 2.59 26.12 -29.19
C ALA A 548 2.70 24.69 -28.64
N LYS A 549 3.81 24.00 -28.91
CA LYS A 549 4.03 22.63 -28.41
C LYS A 549 4.59 22.61 -27.00
N ASN A 550 5.28 23.66 -26.57
CA ASN A 550 5.89 23.68 -25.24
C ASN A 550 5.63 25.03 -24.54
N GLY A 551 5.79 25.02 -23.21
CA GLY A 551 5.57 26.20 -22.39
C GLY A 551 6.55 27.35 -22.65
N THR A 552 7.73 27.04 -23.19
CA THR A 552 8.73 28.06 -23.56
C THR A 552 8.25 28.85 -24.79
N ASP A 553 7.64 28.19 -25.77
CA ASP A 553 7.06 28.84 -26.95
C ASP A 553 5.93 29.79 -26.55
N LEU A 554 5.05 29.37 -25.62
CA LEU A 554 4.00 30.22 -25.06
C LEU A 554 4.59 31.45 -24.34
N GLN A 555 5.61 31.26 -23.53
CA GLN A 555 6.28 32.37 -22.84
C GLN A 555 6.85 33.38 -23.84
N LEU A 556 7.59 32.90 -24.84
CA LEU A 556 8.19 33.74 -25.88
C LEU A 556 7.13 34.47 -26.70
N ALA A 557 6.00 33.82 -26.99
CA ALA A 557 4.88 34.44 -27.69
C ALA A 557 4.30 35.63 -26.92
N VAL A 558 4.14 35.50 -25.60
CA VAL A 558 3.64 36.60 -24.74
C VAL A 558 4.68 37.72 -24.62
N GLU A 559 5.95 37.39 -24.41
CA GLU A 559 7.02 38.38 -24.22
C GLU A 559 7.26 39.24 -25.47
N ARG A 560 7.13 38.62 -26.66
CA ARG A 560 7.29 39.31 -27.95
C ARG A 560 6.04 40.08 -28.38
N HIS A 561 4.88 39.83 -27.78
CA HIS A 561 3.65 40.54 -28.10
C HIS A 561 3.60 41.91 -27.41
N HIS A 562 3.15 42.93 -28.15
CA HIS A 562 3.01 44.29 -27.63
C HIS A 562 1.62 44.51 -27.06
N PHE A 563 1.56 44.93 -25.79
CA PHE A 563 0.31 45.20 -25.09
C PHE A 563 -0.11 46.66 -25.35
N SER A 564 -0.48 46.94 -26.60
CA SER A 564 -0.74 48.31 -27.09
C SER A 564 -2.22 48.68 -27.15
N SER A 565 -3.12 47.71 -26.91
CA SER A 565 -4.55 47.93 -27.01
C SER A 565 -5.07 48.77 -25.83
N LEU A 566 -5.74 49.88 -26.12
CA LEU A 566 -6.31 50.77 -25.09
C LEU A 566 -7.40 50.09 -24.25
N ARG A 567 -8.08 49.07 -24.80
CA ARG A 567 -9.17 48.34 -24.15
C ARG A 567 -9.12 46.86 -24.50
N CYS A 568 -9.59 46.02 -23.58
CA CYS A 568 -9.75 44.58 -23.77
C CYS A 568 -11.20 44.24 -24.16
N GLU A 569 -11.37 43.53 -25.28
CA GLU A 569 -12.68 43.06 -25.77
C GLU A 569 -12.94 41.62 -25.35
N MET A 570 -12.87 41.35 -24.03
CA MET A 570 -12.92 39.98 -23.48
C MET A 570 -14.19 39.21 -23.88
N HIS A 571 -15.34 39.89 -23.99
CA HIS A 571 -16.58 39.28 -24.46
C HIS A 571 -16.42 38.69 -25.87
N SER A 572 -15.89 39.45 -26.82
CA SER A 572 -15.79 39.04 -28.22
C SER A 572 -14.88 37.83 -28.39
N ILE A 573 -13.74 37.81 -27.71
CA ILE A 573 -12.81 36.67 -27.81
C ILE A 573 -13.35 35.42 -27.11
N LEU A 574 -13.98 35.57 -25.93
CA LEU A 574 -14.60 34.42 -25.26
C LEU A 574 -15.79 33.89 -26.04
N ASP A 575 -16.53 34.75 -26.73
CA ASP A 575 -17.63 34.33 -27.62
C ASP A 575 -17.13 33.54 -28.83
N GLN A 576 -16.05 34.00 -29.45
CA GLN A 576 -15.38 33.28 -30.53
C GLN A 576 -14.86 31.91 -30.06
N VAL A 577 -14.13 31.88 -28.94
CA VAL A 577 -13.56 30.65 -28.38
C VAL A 577 -14.69 29.70 -27.95
N ALA A 578 -15.73 30.19 -27.26
CA ALA A 578 -16.86 29.37 -26.84
C ALA A 578 -17.61 28.76 -28.02
N SER A 579 -17.78 29.50 -29.13
CA SER A 579 -18.41 28.97 -30.35
C SER A 579 -17.63 27.79 -30.93
N ARG A 580 -16.30 27.92 -30.96
CA ARG A 580 -15.42 26.82 -31.40
C ARG A 580 -15.38 25.66 -30.41
N VAL A 581 -15.37 25.93 -29.10
CA VAL A 581 -15.39 24.89 -28.05
C VAL A 581 -16.64 24.02 -28.11
N ILE A 582 -17.78 24.57 -28.53
CA ILE A 582 -19.03 23.83 -28.72
C ILE A 582 -18.94 22.80 -29.85
N GLU A 583 -18.06 23.03 -30.83
CA GLU A 583 -17.81 22.10 -31.94
C GLU A 583 -16.79 21.02 -31.58
N GLU A 584 -16.07 21.15 -30.47
CA GLU A 584 -15.06 20.20 -30.05
C GLU A 584 -15.68 18.87 -29.60
N THR A 585 -15.03 17.77 -29.98
CA THR A 585 -15.42 16.41 -29.58
C THR A 585 -14.73 15.95 -28.30
N GLN A 586 -13.91 16.82 -27.70
CA GLN A 586 -13.17 16.59 -26.46
C GLN A 586 -13.38 17.78 -25.50
N PRO A 587 -13.30 17.58 -24.17
CA PRO A 587 -13.27 18.63 -23.19
C PRO A 587 -12.19 19.67 -23.40
N VAL A 588 -12.48 20.86 -22.90
CA VAL A 588 -11.63 22.02 -23.04
C VAL A 588 -11.45 22.70 -21.69
N SER A 589 -10.19 23.01 -21.34
CA SER A 589 -9.87 23.90 -20.22
C SER A 589 -9.46 25.25 -20.77
N LEU A 590 -10.21 26.29 -20.40
CA LEU A 590 -9.94 27.66 -20.76
C LEU A 590 -9.28 28.36 -19.57
N TYR A 591 -8.05 28.84 -19.75
CA TYR A 591 -7.33 29.65 -18.77
C TYR A 591 -7.31 31.11 -19.24
N VAL A 592 -8.03 31.98 -18.55
CA VAL A 592 -8.16 33.41 -18.89
C VAL A 592 -7.27 34.24 -17.99
N LEU A 593 -6.20 34.82 -18.53
CA LEU A 593 -5.23 35.66 -17.81
C LEU A 593 -5.59 37.13 -17.99
N THR A 594 -6.01 37.80 -16.91
CA THR A 594 -6.54 39.18 -16.99
C THR A 594 -6.50 39.90 -15.65
N ASN A 595 -6.57 41.23 -15.67
CA ASN A 595 -6.81 42.08 -14.49
C ASN A 595 -8.28 42.52 -14.37
N GLY A 596 -9.15 42.11 -15.30
CA GLY A 596 -10.57 42.45 -15.33
C GLY A 596 -10.89 43.87 -15.82
N HIS A 597 -9.94 44.58 -16.44
CA HIS A 597 -10.15 45.96 -16.95
C HIS A 597 -10.70 45.92 -18.39
N TRP A 598 -11.92 45.42 -18.55
CA TRP A 598 -12.53 45.20 -19.87
C TRP A 598 -13.36 46.38 -20.38
N ASN A 599 -13.69 46.38 -21.68
CA ASN A 599 -14.51 47.41 -22.29
C ASN A 599 -15.99 47.30 -21.85
N ASN A 600 -16.53 48.38 -21.27
CA ASN A 600 -17.88 48.41 -20.71
C ASN A 600 -18.89 49.03 -21.69
N ARG A 601 -19.05 48.42 -22.88
CA ARG A 601 -19.95 48.94 -23.93
C ARG A 601 -21.44 48.67 -23.65
N ASN A 602 -21.76 47.72 -22.78
CA ASN A 602 -23.12 47.37 -22.40
C ASN A 602 -23.35 47.65 -20.91
N SER A 603 -24.55 48.10 -20.53
CA SER A 603 -24.94 48.36 -19.13
C SER A 603 -24.96 47.12 -18.22
N SER A 604 -24.51 45.96 -18.71
CA SER A 604 -24.30 44.75 -17.92
C SER A 604 -23.08 44.93 -17.03
N THR A 605 -23.26 44.70 -15.74
CA THR A 605 -22.24 44.69 -14.69
C THR A 605 -21.09 43.67 -14.86
N THR A 606 -21.13 42.82 -15.90
CA THR A 606 -20.10 41.80 -16.27
C THR A 606 -19.54 41.96 -17.69
N CYS A 607 -19.80 43.09 -18.35
CA CYS A 607 -19.34 43.41 -19.71
C CYS A 607 -19.76 42.40 -20.81
N GLY A 608 -20.80 41.58 -20.57
CA GLY A 608 -21.32 40.60 -21.54
C GLY A 608 -20.61 39.24 -21.54
N VAL A 609 -19.57 39.06 -20.72
CA VAL A 609 -18.79 37.80 -20.63
C VAL A 609 -19.62 36.64 -20.08
N GLU A 610 -20.71 36.92 -19.36
CA GLU A 610 -21.66 35.92 -18.90
C GLU A 610 -22.30 35.13 -20.06
N LYS A 611 -22.58 35.78 -21.20
CA LYS A 611 -23.31 35.18 -22.33
C LYS A 611 -22.59 33.98 -22.98
N PRO A 612 -21.29 34.05 -23.33
CA PRO A 612 -20.59 32.88 -23.85
C PRO A 612 -20.47 31.75 -22.83
N ILE A 613 -20.36 32.06 -21.53
CA ILE A 613 -20.32 31.06 -20.45
C ILE A 613 -21.69 30.36 -20.33
N GLU A 614 -22.78 31.12 -20.32
CA GLU A 614 -24.15 30.60 -20.36
C GLU A 614 -24.37 29.66 -21.56
N ARG A 615 -23.85 30.03 -22.73
CA ARG A 615 -23.94 29.20 -23.94
C ARG A 615 -23.17 27.88 -23.79
N LEU A 616 -21.99 27.89 -23.16
CA LEU A 616 -21.24 26.67 -22.85
C LEU A 616 -22.02 25.77 -21.89
N VAL A 617 -22.55 26.32 -20.78
CA VAL A 617 -23.35 25.55 -19.82
C VAL A 617 -24.58 24.95 -20.49
N LYS A 618 -25.30 25.73 -21.30
CA LYS A 618 -26.46 25.25 -22.05
C LYS A 618 -26.10 24.07 -22.94
N HIS A 619 -25.00 24.14 -23.68
CA HIS A 619 -24.53 23.03 -24.51
C HIS A 619 -24.21 21.77 -23.68
N ILE A 620 -23.51 21.93 -22.55
CA ILE A 620 -23.16 20.82 -21.65
C ILE A 620 -24.43 20.10 -21.16
N VAL A 621 -25.44 20.87 -20.76
CA VAL A 621 -26.72 20.33 -20.27
C VAL A 621 -27.52 19.68 -21.39
N GLU A 622 -27.73 20.36 -22.52
CA GLU A 622 -28.58 19.87 -23.62
C GLU A 622 -28.02 18.64 -24.33
N LYS A 623 -26.69 18.54 -24.42
CA LYS A 623 -26.01 17.38 -25.03
C LYS A 623 -25.63 16.29 -24.03
N ASN A 624 -26.09 16.41 -22.77
CA ASN A 624 -25.79 15.50 -21.67
C ASN A 624 -24.29 15.18 -21.57
N LYS A 625 -23.46 16.22 -21.69
CA LYS A 625 -22.00 16.10 -21.54
C LYS A 625 -21.64 15.97 -20.06
N GLN A 626 -20.48 15.38 -19.79
CA GLN A 626 -19.92 15.32 -18.44
C GLN A 626 -19.78 16.72 -17.82
N ALA A 627 -19.88 16.82 -16.50
CA ALA A 627 -19.86 18.09 -15.78
C ALA A 627 -18.57 18.90 -16.02
N ASN A 628 -17.45 18.22 -16.27
CA ASN A 628 -16.15 18.82 -16.55
C ASN A 628 -15.81 18.95 -18.04
N TRP A 629 -16.82 18.97 -18.93
CA TRP A 629 -16.59 19.07 -20.37
C TRP A 629 -15.98 20.41 -20.78
N ALA A 630 -16.38 21.52 -20.14
CA ALA A 630 -15.71 22.80 -20.31
C ALA A 630 -15.48 23.42 -18.93
N MET A 631 -14.30 23.99 -18.73
CA MET A 631 -13.94 24.75 -17.54
C MET A 631 -13.40 26.11 -17.96
N VAL A 632 -13.78 27.16 -17.24
CA VAL A 632 -13.25 28.51 -17.42
C VAL A 632 -12.58 28.98 -16.13
N GLN A 633 -11.25 28.96 -16.10
CA GLN A 633 -10.46 29.47 -15.00
C GLN A 633 -10.01 30.91 -15.27
N PHE A 634 -10.49 31.87 -14.48
CA PHE A 634 -9.97 33.23 -14.49
C PHE A 634 -8.78 33.37 -13.55
N ILE A 635 -7.65 33.82 -14.10
CA ILE A 635 -6.41 34.10 -13.37
C ILE A 635 -6.20 35.61 -13.32
N GLY A 636 -6.41 36.17 -12.14
CA GLY A 636 -6.32 37.59 -11.83
C GLY A 636 -4.88 38.08 -11.66
N PHE A 637 -4.52 39.15 -12.36
CA PHE A 637 -3.24 39.84 -12.21
C PHE A 637 -3.48 41.25 -11.68
N TYR A 638 -3.00 41.54 -10.47
CA TYR A 638 -3.25 42.81 -9.80
C TYR A 638 -1.96 43.43 -9.27
N ARG A 639 -1.95 44.77 -9.16
CA ARG A 639 -0.87 45.50 -8.49
C ARG A 639 -0.90 45.22 -6.99
N ASP A 640 0.26 45.43 -6.37
CA ASP A 640 0.42 45.29 -4.93
C ASP A 640 1.02 46.59 -4.37
N PRO A 641 0.22 47.43 -3.70
CA PRO A 641 -1.20 47.25 -3.38
C PRO A 641 -2.16 47.45 -4.59
N PRO A 642 -3.38 46.87 -4.57
CA PRO A 642 -4.32 46.92 -5.69
C PRO A 642 -4.94 48.30 -5.89
N SER A 643 -4.95 48.78 -7.13
CA SER A 643 -5.57 50.05 -7.52
C SER A 643 -7.11 49.99 -7.42
N LYS A 644 -7.78 51.15 -7.49
CA LYS A 644 -9.25 51.22 -7.54
C LYS A 644 -9.82 50.44 -8.74
N ALA A 645 -9.10 50.41 -9.87
CA ALA A 645 -9.48 49.63 -11.04
C ALA A 645 -9.28 48.12 -10.79
N ASP A 646 -8.18 47.72 -10.14
CA ASP A 646 -7.92 46.31 -9.77
C ASP A 646 -8.97 45.76 -8.80
N ARG A 647 -9.41 46.56 -7.82
CA ARG A 647 -10.50 46.15 -6.91
C ARG A 647 -11.81 45.92 -7.67
N ARG A 648 -12.10 46.74 -8.68
CA ARG A 648 -13.28 46.56 -9.55
C ARG A 648 -13.13 45.31 -10.42
N GLY A 649 -11.97 45.10 -11.03
CA GLY A 649 -11.67 43.89 -11.81
C GLY A 649 -11.77 42.62 -10.96
N LYS A 650 -11.25 42.64 -9.73
CA LYS A 650 -11.37 41.53 -8.77
C LYS A 650 -12.82 41.23 -8.41
N ALA A 651 -13.62 42.27 -8.14
CA ALA A 651 -15.05 42.11 -7.88
C ALA A 651 -15.81 41.57 -9.10
N LEU A 652 -15.40 41.96 -10.31
CA LEU A 652 -15.95 41.47 -11.57
C LEU A 652 -15.74 39.96 -11.73
N LEU A 653 -14.51 39.48 -11.57
CA LEU A 653 -14.19 38.06 -11.70
C LEU A 653 -14.90 37.24 -10.61
N LYS A 654 -14.92 37.72 -9.36
CA LYS A 654 -15.62 37.03 -8.25
C LYS A 654 -17.12 36.88 -8.52
N ARG A 655 -17.70 37.80 -9.28
CA ARG A 655 -19.12 37.75 -9.65
C ARG A 655 -19.39 36.76 -10.78
N LEU A 656 -18.48 36.63 -11.74
CA LEU A 656 -18.56 35.59 -12.79
C LEU A 656 -18.46 34.18 -12.20
N ASP A 657 -17.69 34.05 -11.14
CA ASP A 657 -17.54 32.82 -10.36
C ASP A 657 -18.81 32.51 -9.53
N ASN A 658 -19.22 33.39 -8.60
CA ASN A 658 -20.22 33.04 -7.59
C ASN A 658 -21.68 33.42 -7.93
N ASN A 659 -21.92 34.28 -8.92
CA ASN A 659 -23.21 34.99 -9.05
C ASN A 659 -23.88 34.87 -10.43
N LEU A 660 -23.53 33.87 -11.23
CA LEU A 660 -24.17 33.66 -12.54
C LEU A 660 -25.46 32.82 -12.47
N GLY A 661 -25.72 32.10 -11.37
CA GLY A 661 -26.98 31.35 -11.18
C GLY A 661 -27.22 30.26 -12.23
N LEU A 662 -26.14 29.68 -12.78
CA LEU A 662 -26.19 28.69 -13.85
C LEU A 662 -26.49 27.29 -13.31
N LEU A 663 -27.06 26.42 -14.17
CA LEU A 663 -27.38 25.03 -13.83
C LEU A 663 -26.15 24.16 -13.51
N ARG A 664 -24.98 24.58 -13.98
CA ARG A 664 -23.68 23.96 -13.71
C ARG A 664 -22.69 25.06 -13.41
N ASP A 665 -21.90 24.86 -12.37
CA ASP A 665 -20.76 25.71 -12.11
C ASP A 665 -19.55 25.19 -12.89
N ILE A 666 -19.03 26.05 -13.76
CA ILE A 666 -17.89 25.75 -14.64
C ILE A 666 -16.83 26.86 -14.59
N VAL A 667 -17.01 27.87 -13.73
CA VAL A 667 -16.16 29.06 -13.65
C VAL A 667 -15.49 29.08 -12.29
N ASP A 668 -14.19 29.40 -12.22
CA ASP A 668 -13.53 29.74 -10.96
C ASP A 668 -12.61 30.95 -11.18
N THR A 669 -12.26 31.66 -10.11
CA THR A 669 -11.30 32.76 -10.16
C THR A 669 -10.25 32.73 -9.07
N ARG A 670 -8.98 32.95 -9.44
CA ARG A 670 -7.83 32.97 -8.52
C ARG A 670 -6.83 34.05 -8.90
N ASP A 671 -6.12 34.58 -7.90
CA ASP A 671 -4.99 35.49 -8.12
C ASP A 671 -3.75 34.70 -8.56
N ALA A 672 -3.01 35.21 -9.56
CA ALA A 672 -1.82 34.59 -10.11
C ALA A 672 -0.69 34.33 -9.09
N LYS A 673 -0.71 35.01 -7.94
CA LYS A 673 0.26 34.82 -6.84
C LYS A 673 -0.14 33.73 -5.82
N LYS A 674 -1.35 33.17 -5.92
CA LYS A 674 -1.86 32.15 -4.99
C LYS A 674 -1.45 30.74 -5.43
N ASP A 675 -1.83 29.73 -4.66
CA ASP A 675 -1.42 28.33 -4.85
C ASP A 675 -1.70 27.82 -6.28
N VAL A 676 -0.64 27.41 -6.98
CA VAL A 676 -0.67 26.93 -8.36
C VAL A 676 -1.47 25.64 -8.52
N ARG A 677 -1.51 24.77 -7.50
CA ARG A 677 -2.34 23.55 -7.53
C ARG A 677 -3.83 23.91 -7.53
N LYS A 678 -4.23 24.91 -6.75
CA LYS A 678 -5.61 25.41 -6.74
C LYS A 678 -5.99 26.09 -8.05
N ILE A 679 -5.06 26.83 -8.67
CA ILE A 679 -5.25 27.43 -10.01
C ILE A 679 -5.45 26.36 -11.10
N LEU A 680 -4.81 25.19 -10.98
CA LEU A 680 -4.94 24.10 -11.94
C LEU A 680 -6.25 23.30 -11.80
N LEU A 681 -6.75 23.14 -10.58
CA LEU A 681 -7.93 22.30 -10.27
C LEU A 681 -9.26 23.04 -10.43
N GLY A 682 -9.27 24.37 -10.30
CA GLY A 682 -10.44 25.24 -10.51
C GLY A 682 -11.72 24.78 -9.78
N PRO A 683 -12.91 24.86 -10.42
CA PRO A 683 -14.21 24.55 -9.79
C PRO A 683 -14.41 23.08 -9.36
N PHE A 684 -13.43 22.19 -9.57
CA PHE A 684 -13.57 20.76 -9.25
C PHE A 684 -12.95 20.33 -7.91
N SER A 685 -12.39 21.26 -7.13
CA SER A 685 -11.93 20.96 -5.76
C SER A 685 -12.93 21.46 -4.73
N THR A 686 -13.53 20.56 -3.95
CA THR A 686 -14.34 20.93 -2.76
C THR A 686 -13.52 21.60 -1.65
N GLU A 687 -12.19 21.61 -1.75
CA GLU A 687 -11.28 22.39 -0.86
C GLU A 687 -11.02 23.82 -1.39
N ALA A 688 -11.59 24.17 -2.55
CA ALA A 688 -11.50 25.51 -3.11
C ALA A 688 -12.49 26.48 -2.44
N ASP A 689 -13.58 25.96 -1.87
CA ASP A 689 -14.67 26.73 -1.28
C ASP A 689 -14.58 26.91 0.25
N GLU A 690 -13.68 26.18 0.93
CA GLU A 690 -13.46 26.31 2.37
C GLU A 690 -12.19 27.12 2.68
N SER A 691 -12.34 28.45 2.74
CA SER A 691 -11.68 29.32 3.73
C SER A 691 -12.15 30.79 3.60
N PRO A 692 -13.06 31.29 4.46
CA PRO A 692 -13.17 32.71 4.73
C PRO A 692 -12.19 33.04 5.87
N SER A 693 -10.92 33.28 5.52
CA SER A 693 -9.98 33.93 6.43
C SER A 693 -9.53 35.26 5.82
N ASP A 694 -10.43 36.23 5.82
CA ASP A 694 -10.09 37.65 5.82
C ASP A 694 -11.19 38.32 6.66
N SER A 695 -10.97 38.35 7.97
CA SER A 695 -11.68 39.24 8.88
C SER A 695 -11.20 40.66 8.57
N ASP A 696 -11.85 41.33 7.62
CA ASP A 696 -11.84 42.80 7.59
C ASP A 696 -12.72 43.27 8.75
N SER A 697 -12.13 43.32 9.94
CA SER A 697 -12.65 44.10 11.05
C SER A 697 -12.63 45.56 10.64
N VAL A 698 -13.77 46.08 10.21
CA VAL A 698 -14.03 47.52 10.17
C VAL A 698 -14.05 47.99 11.63
N SER A 699 -12.95 48.56 12.08
CA SER A 699 -12.91 49.37 13.29
C SER A 699 -13.57 50.72 12.97
N ASP A 700 -14.83 50.84 13.37
CA ASP A 700 -15.50 52.12 13.55
C ASP A 700 -14.90 52.79 14.79
N SER A 701 -13.99 53.74 14.58
CA SER A 701 -13.59 54.75 15.57
C SER A 701 -12.78 55.85 14.87
N ASP A 702 -13.44 56.91 14.43
CA ASP A 702 -13.40 58.19 15.13
C ASP A 702 -13.86 59.35 14.25
N SER A 703 -14.85 60.04 14.81
CA SER A 703 -15.33 61.38 14.53
C SER A 703 -14.24 62.42 14.23
N LYS A 704 -14.43 63.15 13.11
CA LYS A 704 -14.59 64.61 13.10
C LYS A 704 -15.31 65.08 11.84
#